data_AF-A0A0F9K8T8-F1
#
_entry.id   AF-A0A0F9K8T8-F1
#
_cell.length_a   1.000
_cell.length_b   1.000
_cell.length_c   1.000
_cell.angle_alpha   90.00
_cell.angle_beta   90.00
_cell.angle_gamma   90.00
#
_symmetry.space_group_name_H-M   'P 1'
#
loop_
_entity.id
_entity.type
_entity.pdbx_description
1 polymer ?
#
loop_
_entity_poly.entity_id
_entity_poly.type
_entity_poly.pdbx_seq_one_letter_code
_entity_poly.pdbx_strand_id
1 'polypeptide(L)'
;MRKKKKINSVITLCLFFSLLLFFNFFHSSSLHANNRAIINLPTISNINNFEWNTTWGSSGDDRGNGIVLDDSGNIYITGNNYADGLLLKYNSSGSLLWNKRGGDSSSDVGNGIALDASGNVFITGYTWSYGAASSDVSLIKYDSFGNLLWYRTWGGSDDDEGQGIVVDGSGNIFITGYTWSYGEGYNAAFLLKYDSAGKFQWNKIWGLYPEEKGFGIALDGLGNIFITGYTRSSEVAASRDVSLSKYDSSGNLQWYTTWGGSDKDEGRGIAVDGSGNIFITGYTWSHGTDIYTLKYNFFLLKYNSSGNLLWDITWDGSDDDYGQGIAVDTWGYVYITGSTQSYREDNYDIFLLKYDSSGNLLLDKTWGGSRNDHGNGIALDSSGNAFITGYTYSYGAGYTDLVLLKHELDTDNDGLSDNSEVNTYFTDSNNSDTDGDGLSDGWEVYYGLNPTWSSDASFDGDSDGLTNHEEYQYDTDPTNFDTDGDGLSDGDEVINYHTDPTNSDTDGDRYSDGQEIQMGTDPLSSLSNLSITLTIIIVIVLSVGVASLVLISKYRKKVRKKKEIEFENRFPMIDYMSRDKRSWFGIKLTQRQSINLFFLALVGTMILAFLAFEHYFYSFLIMIPGFDYYVRDYNYDSDYYISKFLIMSLYYIFILILLIISIYSLIRSSRIAKSYSESKPTKNSESWFGIILTQRQSTELFKFALVGTFVLSIIAYYTILFPLSNADINSTIPMLNALLPYWFFIIISLIICIYSLIKSRGIAKIVRLVKPISENKAHPVIPPTPKIPDYTIQTKILKDEKRVYELNDSLFVYCPYCGTKMPKTLNIKFCIVCGKNIENDLNF
;
A
#
# COMPACT_ATOMS: atom_id res chain seq x y z
N MET A 1 -19.56 2.73 -58.96
CA MET A 1 -19.81 3.59 -57.77
C MET A 1 -20.85 3.05 -56.78
N ARG A 2 -22.08 2.66 -57.17
CA ARG A 2 -23.18 2.31 -56.22
C ARG A 2 -22.85 1.34 -55.06
N LYS A 3 -21.90 0.38 -55.20
CA LYS A 3 -21.49 -0.51 -54.09
C LYS A 3 -20.77 0.20 -52.92
N LYS A 4 -19.95 1.24 -53.16
CA LYS A 4 -19.23 1.94 -52.06
C LYS A 4 -20.18 2.66 -51.09
N LYS A 5 -21.23 3.34 -51.59
CA LYS A 5 -22.18 4.05 -50.71
C LYS A 5 -22.87 3.14 -49.69
N LYS A 6 -23.25 1.90 -50.06
CA LYS A 6 -23.89 0.96 -49.11
C LYS A 6 -22.96 0.54 -47.97
N ILE A 7 -21.66 0.40 -48.19
CA ILE A 7 -20.70 0.00 -47.15
C ILE A 7 -20.55 1.11 -46.11
N ASN A 8 -20.32 2.35 -46.55
CA ASN A 8 -20.24 3.50 -45.64
C ASN A 8 -21.53 3.68 -44.82
N SER A 9 -22.71 3.53 -45.43
CA SER A 9 -23.99 3.63 -44.71
C SER A 9 -24.16 2.59 -43.60
N VAL A 10 -23.64 1.36 -43.79
CA VAL A 10 -23.66 0.33 -42.74
C VAL A 10 -22.68 0.68 -41.62
N ILE A 11 -21.46 1.12 -41.94
CA ILE A 11 -20.47 1.53 -40.94
C ILE A 11 -20.99 2.70 -40.09
N THR A 12 -21.60 3.72 -40.70
CA THR A 12 -22.21 4.83 -39.95
C THR A 12 -23.37 4.36 -39.07
N LEU A 13 -24.19 3.41 -39.52
CA LEU A 13 -25.30 2.87 -38.72
C LEU A 13 -24.79 2.06 -37.51
N CYS A 14 -23.74 1.26 -37.68
CA CYS A 14 -23.09 0.54 -36.59
C CYS A 14 -22.47 1.49 -35.57
N LEU A 15 -21.75 2.53 -36.02
CA LEU A 15 -21.17 3.55 -35.14
C LEU A 15 -22.23 4.31 -34.33
N PHE A 16 -23.38 4.61 -34.95
CA PHE A 16 -24.51 5.25 -34.26
C PHE A 16 -25.16 4.33 -33.22
N PHE A 17 -25.27 3.03 -33.50
CA PHE A 17 -25.77 2.04 -32.53
C PHE A 17 -24.81 1.81 -31.36
N SER A 18 -23.49 1.79 -31.59
CA SER A 18 -22.51 1.72 -30.50
C SER A 18 -22.56 2.98 -29.62
N LEU A 19 -22.78 4.17 -30.20
CA LEU A 19 -22.94 5.41 -29.43
C LEU A 19 -24.21 5.36 -28.56
N LEU A 20 -25.32 4.88 -29.11
CA LEU A 20 -26.58 4.71 -28.38
C LEU A 20 -26.48 3.71 -27.23
N LEU A 21 -25.74 2.61 -27.40
CA LEU A 21 -25.46 1.66 -26.31
C LEU A 21 -24.57 2.30 -25.23
N PHE A 22 -23.57 3.10 -25.62
CA PHE A 22 -22.72 3.84 -24.70
C PHE A 22 -23.52 4.82 -23.83
N PHE A 23 -24.42 5.61 -24.43
CA PHE A 23 -25.26 6.57 -23.69
C PHE A 23 -26.31 5.90 -22.78
N ASN A 24 -26.86 4.75 -23.14
CA ASN A 24 -27.79 4.04 -22.24
C ASN A 24 -27.10 3.45 -21.00
N PHE A 25 -25.80 3.11 -21.10
CA PHE A 25 -25.02 2.63 -19.96
C PHE A 25 -24.83 3.70 -18.86
N PHE A 26 -24.87 4.98 -19.23
CA PHE A 26 -24.83 6.14 -18.33
C PHE A 26 -26.23 6.66 -17.90
N HIS A 27 -27.29 5.86 -18.06
CA HIS A 27 -28.66 6.24 -17.66
C HIS A 27 -29.44 5.18 -16.86
N SER A 28 -28.82 4.03 -16.56
CA SER A 28 -29.37 3.04 -15.62
C SER A 28 -28.76 3.14 -14.21
N SER A 29 -27.81 4.06 -13.98
CA SER A 29 -27.12 4.27 -12.71
C SER A 29 -27.76 5.40 -11.87
N SER A 30 -29.09 5.39 -11.72
CA SER A 30 -29.79 6.20 -10.72
C SER A 30 -30.09 5.35 -9.48
N LEU A 31 -29.03 4.81 -8.86
CA LEU A 31 -29.07 4.47 -7.44
C LEU A 31 -29.41 5.76 -6.66
N HIS A 32 -30.05 5.62 -5.50
CA HIS A 32 -30.15 6.76 -4.59
C HIS A 32 -28.74 7.09 -4.10
N ALA A 33 -28.22 8.23 -4.53
CA ALA A 33 -27.01 8.80 -3.98
C ALA A 33 -27.36 9.39 -2.61
N ASN A 34 -27.39 8.52 -1.59
CA ASN A 34 -27.13 8.95 -0.23
C ASN A 34 -25.72 9.56 -0.23
N ASN A 35 -25.54 10.70 0.47
CA ASN A 35 -24.22 11.31 0.63
C ASN A 35 -23.39 10.49 1.64
N ARG A 36 -22.95 9.30 1.22
CA ARG A 36 -22.02 8.46 1.98
C ARG A 36 -20.63 9.06 1.91
N ALA A 37 -20.20 9.66 3.01
CA ALA A 37 -18.80 9.97 3.21
C ALA A 37 -18.09 8.68 3.65
N ILE A 38 -17.15 8.22 2.83
CA ILE A 38 -16.12 7.29 3.25
C ILE A 38 -14.87 8.13 3.46
N ILE A 39 -14.30 8.07 4.65
CA ILE A 39 -13.13 8.87 5.04
C ILE A 39 -11.96 7.91 5.16
N ASN A 40 -11.00 8.04 4.25
CA ASN A 40 -9.68 7.42 4.38
C ASN A 40 -8.91 8.15 5.50
N LEU A 41 -8.07 7.41 6.24
CA LEU A 41 -7.29 7.96 7.34
C LEU A 41 -6.37 9.12 6.91
N PRO A 42 -6.28 10.19 7.72
CA PRO A 42 -5.12 11.08 7.72
C PRO A 42 -3.85 10.28 8.03
N THR A 43 -2.72 10.68 7.44
CA THR A 43 -1.40 10.25 7.91
C THR A 43 -1.15 10.83 9.29
N ILE A 44 -0.77 9.96 10.24
CA ILE A 44 -0.58 10.26 11.67
C ILE A 44 0.19 11.56 11.87
N SER A 45 -0.46 12.59 12.43
CA SER A 45 0.16 13.88 12.75
C SER A 45 0.76 13.91 14.15
N ASN A 46 0.07 13.35 15.16
CA ASN A 46 0.51 13.39 16.56
C ASN A 46 0.10 12.14 17.35
N ILE A 47 1.03 11.58 18.13
CA ILE A 47 0.83 10.37 18.93
C ILE A 47 1.06 10.73 20.40
N ASN A 48 0.04 10.52 21.25
CA ASN A 48 0.01 10.78 22.70
C ASN A 48 -0.28 12.22 23.18
N ASN A 49 -0.80 13.12 22.34
CA ASN A 49 -1.19 14.48 22.76
C ASN A 49 -2.55 14.51 23.51
N PHE A 50 -2.60 13.82 24.66
CA PHE A 50 -3.66 13.91 25.67
C PHE A 50 -3.04 14.56 26.92
N GLU A 51 -3.64 15.65 27.43
CA GLU A 51 -2.94 16.57 28.35
C GLU A 51 -2.71 15.94 29.73
N TRP A 52 -3.54 14.97 30.11
CA TRP A 52 -3.15 13.94 31.06
C TRP A 52 -3.86 12.61 30.81
N ASN A 53 -3.17 11.54 31.21
CA ASN A 53 -3.69 10.18 31.28
C ASN A 53 -3.36 9.57 32.64
N THR A 54 -4.18 8.63 33.11
CA THR A 54 -3.90 7.86 34.32
C THR A 54 -4.41 6.43 34.19
N THR A 55 -3.59 5.47 34.65
CA THR A 55 -3.96 4.06 34.75
C THR A 55 -4.29 3.70 36.20
N TRP A 56 -5.29 2.84 36.41
CA TRP A 56 -5.63 2.27 37.69
C TRP A 56 -5.79 0.75 37.55
N GLY A 57 -5.13 -0.01 38.42
CA GLY A 57 -5.25 -1.46 38.33
C GLY A 57 -4.57 -2.21 39.47
N SER A 58 -4.56 -3.51 39.30
CA SER A 58 -4.00 -4.52 40.20
C SER A 58 -3.31 -5.59 39.36
N SER A 59 -2.74 -6.63 39.98
CA SER A 59 -2.08 -7.72 39.25
C SER A 59 -3.04 -8.68 38.49
N GLY A 60 -4.25 -8.21 38.15
CA GLY A 60 -5.32 -8.97 37.51
C GLY A 60 -5.70 -8.37 36.15
N ASP A 61 -6.99 -8.44 35.83
CA ASP A 61 -7.60 -7.73 34.70
C ASP A 61 -8.47 -6.60 35.24
N ASP A 62 -8.09 -5.35 35.03
CA ASP A 62 -8.78 -4.16 35.48
C ASP A 62 -9.29 -3.36 34.27
N ARG A 63 -10.58 -2.99 34.26
CA ARG A 63 -11.22 -2.37 33.09
C ARG A 63 -12.21 -1.29 33.47
N GLY A 64 -12.22 -0.19 32.72
CA GLY A 64 -13.28 0.82 32.70
C GLY A 64 -14.22 0.56 31.53
N ASN A 65 -15.52 0.48 31.80
CA ASN A 65 -16.55 0.16 30.80
C ASN A 65 -17.48 1.36 30.54
N GLY A 66 -17.83 2.13 31.58
CA GLY A 66 -18.69 3.30 31.49
C GLY A 66 -18.19 4.46 32.33
N ILE A 67 -18.39 5.69 31.84
CA ILE A 67 -17.93 6.94 32.45
C ILE A 67 -19.05 7.99 32.47
N VAL A 68 -19.11 8.83 33.50
CA VAL A 68 -20.03 9.97 33.62
C VAL A 68 -19.42 11.05 34.52
N LEU A 69 -19.80 12.32 34.33
CA LEU A 69 -19.36 13.45 35.15
C LEU A 69 -20.52 14.06 35.95
N ASP A 70 -20.23 14.67 37.10
CA ASP A 70 -21.17 15.57 37.79
C ASP A 70 -20.95 17.05 37.42
N ASP A 71 -21.91 17.92 37.75
CA ASP A 71 -21.91 19.38 37.50
C ASP A 71 -20.68 20.13 38.06
N SER A 72 -19.82 19.47 38.86
CA SER A 72 -18.57 20.02 39.39
C SER A 72 -17.33 19.43 38.70
N GLY A 73 -17.50 18.73 37.57
CA GLY A 73 -16.44 18.09 36.80
C GLY A 73 -15.82 16.88 37.48
N ASN A 74 -16.43 16.30 38.52
CA ASN A 74 -15.90 15.05 39.07
C ASN A 74 -16.27 13.87 38.17
N ILE A 75 -15.30 12.99 37.93
CA ILE A 75 -15.39 11.89 36.97
C ILE A 75 -15.70 10.60 37.73
N TYR A 76 -16.72 9.87 37.30
CA TYR A 76 -17.10 8.56 37.87
C TYR A 76 -16.94 7.49 36.79
N ILE A 77 -16.31 6.37 37.13
CA ILE A 77 -16.04 5.27 36.20
C ILE A 77 -16.53 3.96 36.81
N THR A 78 -17.27 3.16 36.04
CA THR A 78 -17.62 1.78 36.40
C THR A 78 -16.95 0.76 35.48
N GLY A 79 -16.83 -0.47 35.95
CA GLY A 79 -16.15 -1.54 35.26
C GLY A 79 -15.99 -2.78 36.14
N ASN A 80 -14.83 -3.44 36.05
CA ASN A 80 -14.45 -4.55 36.92
C ASN A 80 -12.97 -4.48 37.36
N ASN A 81 -12.70 -4.98 38.56
CA ASN A 81 -11.37 -5.27 39.10
C ASN A 81 -11.24 -6.78 39.26
N TYR A 82 -10.44 -7.41 38.41
CA TYR A 82 -10.41 -8.86 38.23
C TYR A 82 -11.83 -9.42 37.99
N ALA A 83 -12.45 -10.01 39.00
CA ALA A 83 -13.81 -10.54 38.95
C ALA A 83 -14.83 -9.71 39.75
N ASP A 84 -14.43 -8.66 40.47
CA ASP A 84 -15.33 -7.82 41.28
C ASP A 84 -15.81 -6.57 40.49
N GLY A 85 -17.06 -6.15 40.70
CA GLY A 85 -17.59 -4.93 40.11
C GLY A 85 -16.91 -3.67 40.69
N LEU A 86 -16.59 -2.69 39.83
CA LEU A 86 -15.79 -1.52 40.18
C LEU A 86 -16.57 -0.19 40.09
N LEU A 87 -16.29 0.73 41.02
CA LEU A 87 -16.62 2.16 40.90
C LEU A 87 -15.45 3.02 41.39
N LEU A 88 -14.97 3.93 40.54
CA LEU A 88 -13.97 4.95 40.86
C LEU A 88 -14.62 6.35 40.85
N LYS A 89 -14.12 7.26 41.68
CA LYS A 89 -14.37 8.71 41.57
C LYS A 89 -13.06 9.50 41.56
N TYR A 90 -12.86 10.33 40.55
CA TYR A 90 -11.79 11.31 40.43
C TYR A 90 -12.34 12.74 40.48
N ASN A 91 -11.48 13.74 40.73
CA ASN A 91 -11.81 15.14 40.43
C ASN A 91 -11.52 15.47 38.95
N SER A 92 -11.87 16.68 38.51
CA SER A 92 -11.60 17.20 37.16
C SER A 92 -10.11 17.28 36.79
N SER A 93 -9.22 17.23 37.78
CA SER A 93 -7.76 17.23 37.64
C SER A 93 -7.15 15.80 37.70
N GLY A 94 -7.92 14.76 37.41
CA GLY A 94 -7.43 13.37 37.34
C GLY A 94 -6.97 12.75 38.65
N SER A 95 -7.23 13.38 39.79
CA SER A 95 -6.85 12.88 41.11
C SER A 95 -7.94 11.99 41.70
N LEU A 96 -7.60 10.74 42.04
CA LEU A 96 -8.54 9.77 42.63
C LEU A 96 -9.00 10.24 44.02
N LEU A 97 -10.32 10.44 44.18
CA LEU A 97 -10.95 10.84 45.43
C LEU A 97 -11.33 9.62 46.28
N TRP A 98 -11.91 8.59 45.66
CA TRP A 98 -12.21 7.32 46.30
C TRP A 98 -12.49 6.20 45.27
N ASN A 99 -12.47 4.95 45.73
CA ASN A 99 -12.92 3.78 44.97
C ASN A 99 -13.85 2.91 45.83
N LYS A 100 -14.63 2.06 45.17
CA LYS A 100 -15.47 0.99 45.75
C LYS A 100 -15.32 -0.26 44.87
N ARG A 101 -15.35 -1.43 45.50
CA ARG A 101 -15.46 -2.73 44.84
C ARG A 101 -16.71 -3.43 45.37
N GLY A 102 -17.39 -4.22 44.56
CA GLY A 102 -18.64 -4.89 44.90
C GLY A 102 -18.76 -6.23 44.18
N GLY A 103 -18.69 -7.30 44.96
CA GLY A 103 -18.80 -8.69 44.52
C GLY A 103 -18.59 -9.65 45.69
N ASP A 104 -18.50 -10.94 45.38
CA ASP A 104 -18.13 -12.02 46.32
C ASP A 104 -17.27 -13.06 45.55
N SER A 105 -17.42 -14.36 45.79
CA SER A 105 -16.59 -15.40 45.15
C SER A 105 -16.82 -15.64 43.64
N SER A 106 -17.66 -14.85 42.98
CA SER A 106 -18.10 -15.03 41.58
C SER A 106 -17.89 -13.74 40.76
N SER A 107 -18.09 -13.80 39.44
CA SER A 107 -17.88 -12.64 38.55
C SER A 107 -19.00 -11.59 38.67
N ASP A 108 -18.63 -10.33 38.85
CA ASP A 108 -19.52 -9.18 38.94
C ASP A 108 -18.91 -8.03 38.12
N VAL A 109 -19.71 -7.40 37.25
CA VAL A 109 -19.22 -6.37 36.31
C VAL A 109 -20.20 -5.21 36.23
N GLY A 110 -19.68 -3.97 36.29
CA GLY A 110 -20.42 -2.77 35.88
C GLY A 110 -20.17 -2.47 34.40
N ASN A 111 -21.23 -2.31 33.62
CA ASN A 111 -21.17 -1.97 32.20
C ASN A 111 -21.55 -0.51 31.95
N GLY A 112 -22.68 -0.06 32.52
CA GLY A 112 -23.20 1.29 32.34
C GLY A 112 -23.29 2.06 33.67
N ILE A 113 -23.10 3.39 33.60
CA ILE A 113 -23.16 4.31 34.74
C ILE A 113 -23.99 5.55 34.40
N ALA A 114 -24.74 6.08 35.36
CA ALA A 114 -25.51 7.32 35.23
C ALA A 114 -25.62 8.04 36.59
N LEU A 115 -25.90 9.34 36.59
CA LEU A 115 -26.15 10.13 37.80
C LEU A 115 -27.60 10.63 37.87
N ASP A 116 -28.11 10.94 39.06
CA ASP A 116 -29.23 11.87 39.23
C ASP A 116 -28.75 13.29 39.56
N ALA A 117 -29.65 14.29 39.44
CA ALA A 117 -29.39 15.69 39.74
C ALA A 117 -29.10 16.01 41.23
N SER A 118 -28.82 15.00 42.05
CA SER A 118 -28.23 15.15 43.40
C SER A 118 -26.85 14.51 43.52
N GLY A 119 -26.25 14.10 42.39
CA GLY A 119 -24.94 13.44 42.31
C GLY A 119 -24.93 12.00 42.81
N ASN A 120 -26.10 11.36 42.98
CA ASN A 120 -26.12 9.94 43.32
C ASN A 120 -25.76 9.10 42.09
N VAL A 121 -24.91 8.10 42.29
CA VAL A 121 -24.40 7.23 41.22
C VAL A 121 -25.29 6.00 41.08
N PHE A 122 -25.66 5.67 39.84
CA PHE A 122 -26.35 4.43 39.48
C PHE A 122 -25.47 3.63 38.53
N ILE A 123 -25.33 2.33 38.79
CA ILE A 123 -24.57 1.39 37.95
C ILE A 123 -25.50 0.26 37.50
N THR A 124 -25.37 -0.16 36.25
CA THR A 124 -25.90 -1.44 35.76
C THR A 124 -24.81 -2.31 35.16
N GLY A 125 -25.07 -3.61 35.11
CA GLY A 125 -24.17 -4.61 34.55
C GLY A 125 -24.75 -5.99 34.81
N TYR A 126 -23.91 -6.95 35.20
CA TYR A 126 -24.34 -8.28 35.63
C TYR A 126 -23.66 -8.74 36.92
N THR A 127 -24.24 -9.76 37.55
CA THR A 127 -23.73 -10.38 38.78
C THR A 127 -23.93 -11.89 38.76
N TRP A 128 -22.86 -12.65 39.01
CA TRP A 128 -22.91 -14.09 39.30
C TRP A 128 -22.89 -14.36 40.82
N SER A 129 -22.67 -13.34 41.65
CA SER A 129 -22.66 -13.45 43.12
C SER A 129 -24.05 -13.33 43.74
N TYR A 130 -24.99 -12.61 43.11
CA TYR A 130 -26.31 -12.31 43.68
C TYR A 130 -27.44 -12.48 42.67
N GLY A 131 -28.41 -13.35 42.93
CA GLY A 131 -29.60 -13.45 42.09
C GLY A 131 -30.30 -14.80 42.10
N ALA A 132 -30.84 -15.19 40.95
CA ALA A 132 -31.67 -16.37 40.72
C ALA A 132 -30.93 -17.56 40.05
N ALA A 133 -29.60 -17.42 39.91
CA ALA A 133 -28.60 -18.35 39.37
C ALA A 133 -28.34 -18.17 37.86
N SER A 134 -27.12 -18.52 37.44
CA SER A 134 -26.45 -17.92 36.27
C SER A 134 -26.12 -16.44 36.56
N SER A 135 -25.96 -15.58 35.55
CA SER A 135 -25.85 -14.13 35.76
C SER A 135 -27.20 -13.40 35.78
N ASP A 136 -27.39 -12.50 36.74
CA ASP A 136 -28.53 -11.59 36.85
C ASP A 136 -28.11 -10.14 36.50
N VAL A 137 -29.06 -9.33 36.01
CA VAL A 137 -28.84 -7.89 35.78
C VAL A 137 -28.65 -7.19 37.13
N SER A 138 -27.52 -6.51 37.31
CA SER A 138 -27.27 -5.70 38.50
C SER A 138 -27.83 -4.27 38.33
N LEU A 139 -28.36 -3.70 39.42
CA LEU A 139 -28.62 -2.26 39.55
C LEU A 139 -28.24 -1.79 40.95
N ILE A 140 -27.25 -0.91 41.05
CA ILE A 140 -26.69 -0.44 42.32
C ILE A 140 -26.79 1.08 42.42
N LYS A 141 -27.19 1.63 43.58
CA LYS A 141 -27.19 3.07 43.85
C LYS A 141 -26.26 3.44 45.00
N TYR A 142 -25.34 4.38 44.75
CA TYR A 142 -24.49 5.05 45.75
C TYR A 142 -24.86 6.54 45.87
N ASP A 143 -24.49 7.18 46.99
CA ASP A 143 -24.45 8.65 47.06
C ASP A 143 -23.15 9.22 46.46
N SER A 144 -23.06 10.55 46.36
CA SER A 144 -21.88 11.26 45.83
C SER A 144 -20.59 11.13 46.67
N PHE A 145 -20.69 10.56 47.87
CA PHE A 145 -19.58 10.18 48.75
C PHE A 145 -19.22 8.67 48.63
N GLY A 146 -19.93 7.93 47.79
CA GLY A 146 -19.76 6.51 47.56
C GLY A 146 -20.27 5.63 48.70
N ASN A 147 -21.25 6.07 49.49
CA ASN A 147 -21.97 5.20 50.42
C ASN A 147 -23.04 4.41 49.65
N LEU A 148 -23.11 3.10 49.83
CA LEU A 148 -24.15 2.26 49.22
C LEU A 148 -25.51 2.61 49.82
N LEU A 149 -26.44 3.07 48.99
CA LEU A 149 -27.82 3.37 49.39
C LEU A 149 -28.72 2.14 49.26
N TRP A 150 -28.61 1.42 48.14
CA TRP A 150 -29.28 0.14 47.90
C TRP A 150 -28.75 -0.56 46.64
N TYR A 151 -29.07 -1.85 46.51
CA TYR A 151 -28.87 -2.63 45.28
C TYR A 151 -30.16 -3.41 44.92
N ARG A 152 -30.27 -3.84 43.67
CA ARG A 152 -31.31 -4.71 43.11
C ARG A 152 -30.66 -5.68 42.12
N THR A 153 -31.35 -6.80 41.89
CA THR A 153 -31.06 -7.72 40.78
C THR A 153 -32.34 -7.91 39.95
N TRP A 154 -32.19 -8.32 38.69
CA TRP A 154 -33.29 -8.76 37.84
C TRP A 154 -32.80 -9.85 36.87
N GLY A 155 -33.43 -11.02 36.95
CA GLY A 155 -33.08 -12.17 36.13
C GLY A 155 -33.88 -13.41 36.52
N GLY A 156 -33.61 -14.51 35.84
CA GLY A 156 -34.24 -15.82 36.06
C GLY A 156 -33.23 -16.93 36.32
N SER A 157 -33.27 -18.02 35.53
CA SER A 157 -32.39 -19.19 35.71
C SER A 157 -31.16 -19.20 34.80
N ASP A 158 -31.11 -18.28 33.84
CA ASP A 158 -30.21 -18.25 32.70
C ASP A 158 -29.71 -16.81 32.48
N ASP A 159 -28.60 -16.64 31.77
CA ASP A 159 -27.84 -15.38 31.77
C ASP A 159 -28.61 -14.12 31.31
N ASP A 160 -28.66 -13.12 32.18
CA ASP A 160 -29.34 -11.83 31.98
C ASP A 160 -28.39 -10.66 32.30
N GLU A 161 -28.06 -9.82 31.30
CA GLU A 161 -27.05 -8.77 31.44
C GLU A 161 -27.59 -7.36 31.16
N GLY A 162 -27.35 -6.42 32.08
CA GLY A 162 -27.50 -4.98 31.84
C GLY A 162 -26.30 -4.43 31.09
N GLN A 163 -26.55 -3.56 30.11
CA GLN A 163 -25.50 -2.97 29.27
C GLN A 163 -25.47 -1.45 29.42
N GLY A 164 -26.61 -0.78 29.18
CA GLY A 164 -26.76 0.67 29.28
C GLY A 164 -27.79 1.09 30.32
N ILE A 165 -27.56 2.24 30.96
CA ILE A 165 -28.45 2.84 31.97
C ILE A 165 -28.58 4.35 31.76
N VAL A 166 -29.78 4.89 31.96
CA VAL A 166 -30.05 6.33 32.03
C VAL A 166 -31.05 6.65 33.15
N VAL A 167 -30.99 7.88 33.65
CA VAL A 167 -31.87 8.40 34.70
C VAL A 167 -32.53 9.69 34.22
N ASP A 168 -33.85 9.81 34.36
CA ASP A 168 -34.57 11.04 33.99
C ASP A 168 -34.54 12.12 35.09
N GLY A 169 -34.95 13.35 34.75
CA GLY A 169 -35.01 14.46 35.70
C GLY A 169 -36.03 14.30 36.84
N SER A 170 -36.82 13.21 36.88
CA SER A 170 -37.65 12.82 38.02
C SER A 170 -37.01 11.68 38.85
N GLY A 171 -35.82 11.23 38.48
CA GLY A 171 -35.10 10.11 39.10
C GLY A 171 -35.63 8.73 38.70
N ASN A 172 -36.45 8.58 37.65
CA ASN A 172 -36.76 7.25 37.14
C ASN A 172 -35.54 6.68 36.41
N ILE A 173 -35.32 5.38 36.57
CA ILE A 173 -34.15 4.67 36.07
C ILE A 173 -34.59 3.75 34.93
N PHE A 174 -33.88 3.79 33.81
CA PHE A 174 -34.13 2.94 32.66
C PHE A 174 -32.86 2.16 32.32
N ILE A 175 -33.01 0.86 32.04
CA ILE A 175 -31.89 -0.05 31.75
C ILE A 175 -32.18 -0.82 30.46
N THR A 176 -31.21 -0.93 29.56
CA THR A 176 -31.25 -1.86 28.43
C THR A 176 -30.14 -2.91 28.52
N GLY A 177 -30.31 -4.00 27.78
CA GLY A 177 -29.45 -5.17 27.82
C GLY A 177 -30.08 -6.34 27.09
N TYR A 178 -29.72 -7.56 27.48
CA TYR A 178 -30.29 -8.80 26.94
C TYR A 178 -30.53 -9.85 28.01
N THR A 179 -31.50 -10.72 27.76
CA THR A 179 -31.95 -11.78 28.68
C THR A 179 -31.99 -13.15 27.97
N TRP A 180 -31.61 -14.20 28.69
CA TRP A 180 -31.82 -15.60 28.30
C TRP A 180 -32.96 -16.22 29.11
N SER A 181 -33.26 -15.71 30.30
CA SER A 181 -34.36 -16.18 31.15
C SER A 181 -35.76 -15.83 30.63
N TYR A 182 -35.90 -14.79 29.81
CA TYR A 182 -37.21 -14.30 29.38
C TYR A 182 -37.26 -13.97 27.88
N GLY A 183 -38.20 -14.58 27.16
CA GLY A 183 -38.44 -14.30 25.74
C GLY A 183 -38.74 -15.56 24.93
N GLU A 184 -38.63 -15.44 23.60
CA GLU A 184 -38.79 -16.53 22.63
C GLU A 184 -37.48 -16.68 21.82
N GLY A 185 -36.44 -17.22 22.46
CA GLY A 185 -35.09 -17.37 21.89
C GLY A 185 -33.99 -17.34 22.95
N TYR A 186 -32.74 -17.12 22.51
CA TYR A 186 -31.61 -16.80 23.38
C TYR A 186 -31.13 -15.38 23.04
N ASN A 187 -30.84 -14.56 24.05
CA ASN A 187 -30.66 -13.11 23.87
C ASN A 187 -31.93 -12.47 23.25
N ALA A 188 -32.94 -12.23 24.09
CA ALA A 188 -33.96 -11.22 23.79
C ALA A 188 -33.51 -9.88 24.39
N ALA A 189 -33.71 -8.78 23.68
CA ALA A 189 -33.40 -7.45 24.17
C ALA A 189 -34.46 -6.96 25.18
N PHE A 190 -34.07 -6.12 26.14
CA PHE A 190 -35.00 -5.60 27.13
C PHE A 190 -34.89 -4.08 27.38
N LEU A 191 -35.94 -3.56 28.01
CA LEU A 191 -36.00 -2.25 28.66
C LEU A 191 -36.70 -2.39 30.01
N LEU A 192 -35.99 -2.13 31.10
CA LEU A 192 -36.54 -2.10 32.47
C LEU A 192 -36.84 -0.65 32.89
N LYS A 193 -37.86 -0.43 33.74
CA LYS A 193 -38.06 0.83 34.47
C LYS A 193 -38.15 0.62 35.98
N TYR A 194 -37.40 1.42 36.72
CA TYR A 194 -37.50 1.57 38.18
C TYR A 194 -37.83 3.02 38.55
N ASP A 195 -38.40 3.24 39.73
CA ASP A 195 -38.49 4.59 40.32
C ASP A 195 -37.21 4.96 41.10
N SER A 196 -37.13 6.20 41.59
CA SER A 196 -35.97 6.75 42.30
C SER A 196 -35.65 6.07 43.64
N ALA A 197 -36.57 5.26 44.18
CA ALA A 197 -36.34 4.38 45.33
C ALA A 197 -35.85 2.96 44.93
N GLY A 198 -35.60 2.75 43.64
CA GLY A 198 -35.19 1.46 43.09
C GLY A 198 -36.30 0.42 43.11
N LYS A 199 -37.58 0.81 43.13
CA LYS A 199 -38.68 -0.14 43.02
C LYS A 199 -39.02 -0.34 41.54
N PHE A 200 -39.08 -1.59 41.12
CA PHE A 200 -39.47 -1.99 39.76
C PHE A 200 -40.89 -1.51 39.42
N GLN A 201 -41.06 -0.96 38.22
CA GLN A 201 -42.35 -0.46 37.71
C GLN A 201 -42.88 -1.36 36.58
N TRP A 202 -42.05 -1.62 35.56
CA TRP A 202 -42.38 -2.49 34.42
C TRP A 202 -41.11 -2.91 33.66
N ASN A 203 -41.26 -3.91 32.79
CA ASN A 203 -40.29 -4.23 31.75
C ASN A 203 -40.96 -4.21 30.35
N LYS A 204 -40.13 -4.22 29.32
CA LYS A 204 -40.44 -4.58 27.94
C LYS A 204 -39.34 -5.55 27.52
N ILE A 205 -39.71 -6.63 26.85
CA ILE A 205 -38.79 -7.63 26.31
C ILE A 205 -39.21 -7.85 24.86
N TRP A 206 -38.26 -7.87 23.94
CA TRP A 206 -38.51 -8.09 22.52
C TRP A 206 -37.33 -8.82 21.88
N GLY A 207 -37.65 -9.48 20.78
CA GLY A 207 -36.73 -10.33 20.05
C GLY A 207 -37.45 -11.59 19.58
N LEU A 208 -36.88 -12.24 18.60
CA LEU A 208 -37.32 -13.52 18.06
C LEU A 208 -36.09 -14.39 17.86
N TYR A 209 -36.29 -15.67 17.58
CA TYR A 209 -35.21 -16.48 17.03
C TYR A 209 -34.71 -15.85 15.71
N PRO A 210 -33.42 -15.50 15.56
CA PRO A 210 -32.31 -16.06 16.34
C PRO A 210 -31.70 -15.24 17.49
N GLU A 211 -31.63 -13.89 17.46
CA GLU A 211 -30.84 -13.09 18.42
C GLU A 211 -31.10 -11.57 18.36
N GLU A 212 -31.45 -10.94 19.50
CA GLU A 212 -31.54 -9.47 19.66
C GLU A 212 -30.78 -9.00 20.92
N LYS A 213 -30.03 -7.89 20.80
CA LYS A 213 -29.37 -7.24 21.97
C LYS A 213 -29.58 -5.74 21.94
N GLY A 214 -29.83 -5.14 23.11
CA GLY A 214 -29.65 -3.71 23.36
C GLY A 214 -28.31 -3.46 24.06
N PHE A 215 -27.58 -2.42 23.65
CA PHE A 215 -26.33 -2.00 24.28
C PHE A 215 -26.45 -0.56 24.80
N GLY A 216 -26.53 0.41 23.90
CA GLY A 216 -26.67 1.83 24.25
C GLY A 216 -28.12 2.25 24.50
N ILE A 217 -28.32 3.15 25.47
CA ILE A 217 -29.61 3.80 25.77
C ILE A 217 -29.40 5.29 26.05
N ALA A 218 -30.28 6.15 25.51
CA ALA A 218 -30.26 7.60 25.68
C ALA A 218 -31.67 8.16 25.92
N LEU A 219 -31.75 9.40 26.43
CA LEU A 219 -33.00 10.15 26.60
C LEU A 219 -32.97 11.45 25.78
N ASP A 220 -34.10 11.89 25.24
CA ASP A 220 -34.26 13.31 24.83
C ASP A 220 -34.77 14.17 26.02
N GLY A 221 -34.71 15.49 25.87
CA GLY A 221 -35.18 16.46 26.87
C GLY A 221 -36.70 16.40 27.18
N LEU A 222 -37.46 15.52 26.53
CA LEU A 222 -38.87 15.23 26.84
C LEU A 222 -39.03 13.89 27.59
N GLY A 223 -37.93 13.17 27.85
CA GLY A 223 -37.92 11.86 28.49
C GLY A 223 -38.33 10.71 27.58
N ASN A 224 -38.31 10.88 26.25
CA ASN A 224 -38.41 9.73 25.35
C ASN A 224 -37.10 8.94 25.39
N ILE A 225 -37.22 7.62 25.23
CA ILE A 225 -36.14 6.66 25.42
C ILE A 225 -35.72 6.15 24.04
N PHE A 226 -34.42 6.17 23.76
CA PHE A 226 -33.84 5.63 22.53
C PHE A 226 -32.89 4.51 22.89
N ILE A 227 -32.97 3.38 22.18
CA ILE A 227 -32.12 2.20 22.42
C ILE A 227 -31.51 1.77 21.09
N THR A 228 -30.20 1.53 21.11
CA THR A 228 -29.44 0.94 19.99
C THR A 228 -28.89 -0.44 20.36
N GLY A 229 -28.61 -1.24 19.34
CA GLY A 229 -27.99 -2.54 19.49
C GLY A 229 -27.93 -3.27 18.14
N TYR A 230 -28.33 -4.55 18.12
CA TYR A 230 -28.59 -5.26 16.87
C TYR A 230 -29.82 -6.17 16.94
N THR A 231 -30.31 -6.52 15.76
CA THR A 231 -31.31 -7.57 15.48
C THR A 231 -30.73 -8.55 14.47
N ARG A 232 -31.24 -9.78 14.43
CA ARG A 232 -30.82 -10.78 13.44
C ARG A 232 -31.94 -11.14 12.49
N SER A 233 -31.90 -10.56 11.29
CA SER A 233 -32.98 -10.57 10.32
C SER A 233 -33.25 -11.92 9.61
N SER A 234 -32.42 -12.96 9.76
CA SER A 234 -32.74 -14.32 9.28
C SER A 234 -31.98 -15.49 9.95
N GLU A 235 -32.52 -16.70 9.77
CA GLU A 235 -31.86 -17.98 10.12
C GLU A 235 -30.55 -18.24 9.35
N VAL A 236 -30.35 -17.59 8.19
CA VAL A 236 -29.10 -17.71 7.42
C VAL A 236 -27.95 -17.12 8.22
N ALA A 237 -26.73 -17.63 8.00
CA ALA A 237 -25.61 -17.36 8.89
C ALA A 237 -25.18 -15.88 8.92
N ALA A 238 -24.86 -15.42 10.12
CA ALA A 238 -24.04 -14.24 10.44
C ALA A 238 -24.53 -12.82 10.10
N SER A 239 -25.60 -12.61 9.33
CA SER A 239 -26.16 -11.26 9.17
C SER A 239 -26.73 -10.72 10.50
N ARG A 240 -26.27 -9.53 10.92
CA ARG A 240 -26.78 -8.74 12.06
C ARG A 240 -26.99 -7.31 11.56
N ASP A 241 -28.16 -6.74 11.80
CA ASP A 241 -28.45 -5.34 11.46
C ASP A 241 -28.44 -4.48 12.74
N VAL A 242 -27.88 -3.27 12.67
CA VAL A 242 -28.01 -2.27 13.74
C VAL A 242 -29.50 -2.00 13.98
N SER A 243 -29.95 -2.10 15.22
CA SER A 243 -31.32 -1.79 15.61
C SER A 243 -31.39 -0.41 16.27
N LEU A 244 -32.44 0.38 15.95
CA LEU A 244 -32.75 1.63 16.64
C LEU A 244 -34.25 1.69 16.94
N SER A 245 -34.59 1.96 18.20
CA SER A 245 -35.97 2.04 18.69
C SER A 245 -36.21 3.30 19.51
N LYS A 246 -37.41 3.89 19.40
CA LYS A 246 -37.87 5.00 20.25
C LYS A 246 -39.11 4.59 21.04
N TYR A 247 -39.08 4.81 22.36
CA TYR A 247 -40.22 4.67 23.27
C TYR A 247 -40.57 6.02 23.92
N ASP A 248 -41.81 6.19 24.36
CA ASP A 248 -42.16 7.28 25.28
C ASP A 248 -41.69 6.98 26.73
N SER A 249 -41.78 7.96 27.62
CA SER A 249 -41.40 7.83 29.05
C SER A 249 -42.24 6.81 29.84
N SER A 250 -43.31 6.28 29.24
CA SER A 250 -44.18 5.20 29.75
C SER A 250 -43.85 3.82 29.15
N GLY A 251 -42.86 3.74 28.26
CA GLY A 251 -42.40 2.52 27.62
C GLY A 251 -43.29 2.04 26.47
N ASN A 252 -44.04 2.92 25.80
CA ASN A 252 -44.76 2.57 24.57
C ASN A 252 -43.88 2.87 23.36
N LEU A 253 -43.64 1.86 22.51
CA LEU A 253 -42.88 2.00 21.27
C LEU A 253 -43.57 3.01 20.34
N GLN A 254 -42.81 4.02 19.90
CA GLN A 254 -43.26 5.05 18.96
C GLN A 254 -42.88 4.68 17.52
N TRP A 255 -41.64 4.26 17.32
CA TRP A 255 -41.12 3.77 16.03
C TRP A 255 -39.88 2.88 16.22
N TYR A 256 -39.56 2.12 15.17
CA TYR A 256 -38.42 1.20 15.08
C TYR A 256 -37.82 1.29 13.66
N THR A 257 -36.50 1.17 13.55
CA THR A 257 -35.77 1.11 12.27
C THR A 257 -34.48 0.29 12.41
N THR A 258 -33.86 -0.07 11.28
CA THR A 258 -32.56 -0.75 11.23
C THR A 258 -31.61 -0.06 10.24
N TRP A 259 -30.32 -0.39 10.34
CA TRP A 259 -29.29 -0.05 9.36
C TRP A 259 -28.26 -1.19 9.30
N GLY A 260 -27.82 -1.57 8.12
CA GLY A 260 -26.95 -2.72 7.92
C GLY A 260 -26.95 -3.20 6.47
N GLY A 261 -26.41 -4.39 6.22
CA GLY A 261 -26.31 -5.00 4.90
C GLY A 261 -26.33 -6.53 4.92
N SER A 262 -25.38 -7.17 4.24
CA SER A 262 -25.35 -8.64 4.11
C SER A 262 -24.69 -9.36 5.28
N ASP A 263 -23.93 -8.64 6.11
CA ASP A 263 -22.99 -9.20 7.07
C ASP A 263 -23.27 -8.64 8.48
N LYS A 264 -22.25 -8.39 9.32
CA LYS A 264 -22.45 -7.99 10.72
C LYS A 264 -22.35 -6.49 10.92
N ASP A 265 -23.41 -5.89 11.41
CA ASP A 265 -23.48 -4.48 11.79
C ASP A 265 -24.06 -4.37 13.21
N GLU A 266 -23.33 -3.73 14.13
CA GLU A 266 -23.71 -3.65 15.56
C GLU A 266 -23.58 -2.24 16.11
N GLY A 267 -24.69 -1.65 16.57
CA GLY A 267 -24.68 -0.36 17.27
C GLY A 267 -24.28 -0.54 18.74
N ARG A 268 -23.32 0.26 19.20
CA ARG A 268 -22.73 0.15 20.54
C ARG A 268 -23.16 1.32 21.43
N GLY A 269 -22.77 2.53 21.07
CA GLY A 269 -23.13 3.76 21.77
C GLY A 269 -24.23 4.54 21.06
N ILE A 270 -25.02 5.30 21.83
CA ILE A 270 -26.05 6.21 21.32
C ILE A 270 -26.06 7.52 22.11
N ALA A 271 -26.13 8.65 21.42
CA ALA A 271 -26.26 9.99 21.99
C ALA A 271 -27.42 10.75 21.32
N VAL A 272 -27.99 11.76 22.00
CA VAL A 272 -29.10 12.57 21.50
C VAL A 272 -28.84 14.05 21.82
N ASP A 273 -28.91 14.92 20.81
CA ASP A 273 -28.67 16.36 20.99
C ASP A 273 -29.91 17.13 21.51
N GLY A 274 -29.71 18.39 21.87
CA GLY A 274 -30.79 19.29 22.32
C GLY A 274 -31.88 19.59 21.28
N SER A 275 -31.66 19.24 20.00
CA SER A 275 -32.66 19.29 18.93
C SER A 275 -33.41 17.96 18.73
N GLY A 276 -32.99 16.89 19.42
CA GLY A 276 -33.51 15.54 19.27
C GLY A 276 -32.99 14.79 18.05
N ASN A 277 -31.87 15.20 17.45
CA ASN A 277 -31.14 14.31 16.54
C ASN A 277 -30.44 13.22 17.34
N ILE A 278 -30.31 12.05 16.74
CA ILE A 278 -29.83 10.82 17.37
C ILE A 278 -28.57 10.39 16.64
N PHE A 279 -27.51 10.14 17.38
CA PHE A 279 -26.22 9.70 16.85
C PHE A 279 -25.90 8.31 17.37
N ILE A 280 -25.41 7.43 16.50
CA ILE A 280 -25.08 6.03 16.85
C ILE A 280 -23.66 5.73 16.37
N THR A 281 -22.84 5.20 17.29
CA THR A 281 -21.52 4.64 16.99
C THR A 281 -21.58 3.11 17.06
N GLY A 282 -20.68 2.44 16.34
CA GLY A 282 -20.58 0.99 16.33
C GLY A 282 -19.55 0.50 15.32
N TYR A 283 -19.73 -0.74 14.87
CA TYR A 283 -18.90 -1.36 13.85
C TYR A 283 -19.72 -2.12 12.79
N THR A 284 -19.20 -2.16 11.57
CA THR A 284 -19.84 -2.70 10.37
C THR A 284 -18.86 -3.56 9.57
N TRP A 285 -19.33 -4.73 9.14
CA TRP A 285 -18.68 -5.60 8.17
C TRP A 285 -19.39 -5.51 6.81
N SER A 286 -20.64 -5.02 6.78
CA SER A 286 -21.38 -4.77 5.53
C SER A 286 -20.92 -3.55 4.74
N HIS A 287 -20.14 -2.64 5.35
CA HIS A 287 -19.75 -1.36 4.75
C HIS A 287 -18.23 -1.13 4.82
N GLY A 288 -17.64 -0.90 3.66
CA GLY A 288 -16.22 -0.66 3.42
C GLY A 288 -15.95 -0.62 1.91
N THR A 289 -14.75 -0.21 1.50
CA THR A 289 -14.35 -0.17 0.08
C THR A 289 -13.70 -1.46 -0.37
N ASP A 290 -12.85 -2.07 0.46
CA ASP A 290 -12.13 -3.30 0.12
C ASP A 290 -12.95 -4.58 0.36
N ILE A 291 -13.66 -5.01 -0.68
CA ILE A 291 -14.44 -6.27 -0.75
C ILE A 291 -13.59 -7.55 -0.59
N TYR A 292 -12.28 -7.42 -0.32
CA TYR A 292 -11.32 -8.51 -0.15
C TYR A 292 -10.69 -8.55 1.26
N THR A 293 -10.75 -7.47 2.04
CA THR A 293 -10.31 -7.46 3.45
C THR A 293 -11.46 -7.84 4.36
N LEU A 294 -11.30 -8.93 5.12
CA LEU A 294 -12.32 -9.45 6.03
C LEU A 294 -12.23 -8.78 7.42
N LYS A 295 -12.39 -7.46 7.44
CA LYS A 295 -12.24 -6.56 8.60
C LYS A 295 -13.57 -5.94 9.03
N TYR A 296 -13.63 -5.45 10.27
CA TYR A 296 -14.68 -4.55 10.76
C TYR A 296 -14.25 -3.09 10.62
N ASN A 297 -15.18 -2.24 10.22
CA ASN A 297 -15.00 -0.80 10.09
C ASN A 297 -15.84 -0.04 11.13
N PHE A 298 -15.37 1.10 11.62
CA PHE A 298 -16.16 1.99 12.49
C PHE A 298 -17.20 2.76 11.65
N PHE A 299 -18.40 2.97 12.21
CA PHE A 299 -19.44 3.81 11.60
C PHE A 299 -20.01 4.87 12.55
N LEU A 300 -20.47 5.98 11.96
CA LEU A 300 -21.31 6.99 12.63
C LEU A 300 -22.58 7.23 11.82
N LEU A 301 -23.75 7.07 12.46
CA LEU A 301 -25.07 7.36 11.86
C LEU A 301 -25.68 8.58 12.53
N LYS A 302 -26.33 9.46 11.75
CA LYS A 302 -27.22 10.51 12.29
C LYS A 302 -28.66 10.31 11.82
N TYR A 303 -29.59 10.26 12.77
CA TYR A 303 -31.04 10.26 12.52
C TYR A 303 -31.69 11.53 13.07
N ASN A 304 -32.85 11.92 12.53
CA ASN A 304 -33.71 12.90 13.17
C ASN A 304 -34.65 12.26 14.22
N SER A 305 -35.28 13.08 15.05
CA SER A 305 -36.22 12.67 16.13
C SER A 305 -37.41 11.82 15.68
N SER A 306 -37.67 11.75 14.36
CA SER A 306 -38.73 10.97 13.72
C SER A 306 -38.24 9.63 13.13
N GLY A 307 -36.96 9.26 13.34
CA GLY A 307 -36.39 7.97 12.93
C GLY A 307 -35.93 7.89 11.47
N ASN A 308 -35.80 9.03 10.77
CA ASN A 308 -35.23 9.05 9.41
C ASN A 308 -33.72 9.29 9.50
N LEU A 309 -32.94 8.45 8.82
CA LEU A 309 -31.51 8.66 8.60
C LEU A 309 -31.29 9.97 7.83
N LEU A 310 -30.35 10.79 8.28
CA LEU A 310 -29.92 12.02 7.63
C LEU A 310 -28.63 11.81 6.83
N TRP A 311 -27.66 11.11 7.44
CA TRP A 311 -26.42 10.69 6.82
C TRP A 311 -25.81 9.48 7.55
N ASP A 312 -24.99 8.73 6.82
CA ASP A 312 -24.17 7.62 7.31
C ASP A 312 -22.71 7.79 6.88
N ILE A 313 -21.80 7.70 7.84
CA ILE A 313 -20.34 7.74 7.66
C ILE A 313 -19.78 6.36 7.97
N THR A 314 -18.83 5.90 7.16
CA THR A 314 -17.99 4.74 7.46
C THR A 314 -16.53 5.13 7.35
N TRP A 315 -15.75 4.77 8.36
CA TRP A 315 -14.31 4.97 8.43
C TRP A 315 -13.65 3.65 8.08
N ASP A 316 -12.75 3.68 7.11
CA ASP A 316 -12.25 2.49 6.41
C ASP A 316 -10.72 2.55 6.42
N GLY A 317 -10.14 2.20 7.58
CA GLY A 317 -8.69 2.15 7.77
C GLY A 317 -8.03 0.96 7.08
N SER A 318 -6.80 0.60 7.42
CA SER A 318 -6.17 -0.61 6.88
C SER A 318 -6.80 -1.89 7.45
N ASP A 319 -7.19 -1.87 8.73
CA ASP A 319 -7.47 -3.04 9.54
C ASP A 319 -8.76 -2.86 10.40
N ASP A 320 -8.84 -3.51 11.55
CA ASP A 320 -10.06 -3.69 12.35
C ASP A 320 -10.34 -2.46 13.25
N ASP A 321 -11.45 -1.74 12.99
CA ASP A 321 -11.84 -0.51 13.67
C ASP A 321 -13.23 -0.62 14.34
N TYR A 322 -13.33 -0.27 15.64
CA TYR A 322 -14.50 -0.50 16.49
C TYR A 322 -14.94 0.75 17.26
N GLY A 323 -16.07 1.35 16.88
CA GLY A 323 -16.73 2.39 17.70
C GLY A 323 -17.45 1.81 18.92
N GLN A 324 -17.27 2.40 20.10
CA GLN A 324 -17.89 1.94 21.36
C GLN A 324 -18.66 3.07 22.06
N GLY A 325 -17.95 4.10 22.52
CA GLY A 325 -18.52 5.22 23.27
C GLY A 325 -18.84 6.42 22.36
N ILE A 326 -19.93 7.13 22.64
CA ILE A 326 -20.31 8.37 21.96
C ILE A 326 -20.92 9.38 22.94
N ALA A 327 -20.55 10.65 22.77
CA ALA A 327 -21.16 11.79 23.45
C ALA A 327 -21.44 12.90 22.43
N VAL A 328 -22.30 13.84 22.81
CA VAL A 328 -22.61 15.05 22.02
C VAL A 328 -22.69 16.24 22.95
N ASP A 329 -22.13 17.38 22.55
CA ASP A 329 -22.13 18.60 23.36
C ASP A 329 -23.37 19.48 23.12
N THR A 330 -23.39 20.67 23.73
CA THR A 330 -24.49 21.64 23.65
C THR A 330 -24.55 22.40 22.32
N TRP A 331 -23.46 22.41 21.55
CA TRP A 331 -23.37 23.01 20.21
C TRP A 331 -23.73 21.99 19.11
N GLY A 332 -23.62 20.69 19.41
CA GLY A 332 -23.94 19.58 18.51
C GLY A 332 -22.72 18.92 17.86
N TYR A 333 -21.51 19.14 18.38
CA TYR A 333 -20.34 18.35 18.00
C TYR A 333 -20.39 16.97 18.68
N VAL A 334 -19.92 15.96 17.96
CA VAL A 334 -20.05 14.55 18.32
C VAL A 334 -18.67 13.98 18.61
N TYR A 335 -18.48 13.44 19.82
CA TYR A 335 -17.21 12.90 20.28
C TYR A 335 -17.34 11.38 20.43
N ILE A 336 -16.39 10.63 19.88
CA ILE A 336 -16.47 9.16 19.78
C ILE A 336 -15.15 8.55 20.24
N THR A 337 -15.24 7.45 20.97
CA THR A 337 -14.09 6.61 21.33
C THR A 337 -14.35 5.13 21.03
N GLY A 338 -13.26 4.37 20.94
CA GLY A 338 -13.27 2.99 20.49
C GLY A 338 -11.89 2.36 20.49
N SER A 339 -11.72 1.37 19.62
CA SER A 339 -10.44 0.69 19.38
C SER A 339 -10.12 0.72 17.88
N THR A 340 -8.88 0.96 17.49
CA THR A 340 -8.45 1.02 16.08
C THR A 340 -7.14 0.27 15.89
N GLN A 341 -7.02 -0.58 14.87
CA GLN A 341 -5.72 -1.15 14.47
C GLN A 341 -5.05 -0.32 13.36
N SER A 342 -5.80 0.54 12.69
CA SER A 342 -5.43 1.10 11.40
C SER A 342 -4.37 2.22 11.42
N TYR A 343 -3.81 2.54 12.60
CA TYR A 343 -2.71 3.50 12.76
C TYR A 343 -1.37 2.86 13.15
N ARG A 344 -1.31 1.59 13.60
CA ARG A 344 -0.07 0.93 14.08
C ARG A 344 -0.08 -0.57 13.83
N GLU A 345 1.07 -1.13 13.44
CA GLU A 345 1.16 -2.56 13.10
C GLU A 345 0.65 -3.49 14.22
N ASP A 346 -0.25 -4.40 13.84
CA ASP A 346 -0.75 -5.57 14.58
C ASP A 346 -1.52 -5.34 15.91
N ASN A 347 -1.77 -4.12 16.38
CA ASN A 347 -2.36 -3.88 17.72
C ASN A 347 -3.49 -2.84 17.70
N TYR A 348 -4.45 -2.97 18.63
CA TYR A 348 -5.46 -1.92 18.86
C TYR A 348 -4.86 -0.75 19.66
N ASP A 349 -5.12 0.50 19.24
CA ASP A 349 -4.97 1.71 20.05
C ASP A 349 -6.36 2.28 20.41
N ILE A 350 -6.41 3.13 21.45
CA ILE A 350 -7.60 3.93 21.77
C ILE A 350 -7.67 5.13 20.83
N PHE A 351 -8.84 5.40 20.25
CA PHE A 351 -9.07 6.64 19.48
C PHE A 351 -10.00 7.63 20.18
N LEU A 352 -9.87 8.90 19.78
CA LEU A 352 -10.84 9.97 19.96
C LEU A 352 -11.09 10.65 18.61
N LEU A 353 -12.35 10.71 18.18
CA LEU A 353 -12.79 11.45 16.99
C LEU A 353 -13.79 12.55 17.38
N LYS A 354 -13.64 13.77 16.85
CA LYS A 354 -14.58 14.91 16.96
C LYS A 354 -15.19 15.18 15.59
N TYR A 355 -16.52 15.17 15.49
CA TYR A 355 -17.25 15.51 14.26
C TYR A 355 -18.15 16.73 14.45
N ASP A 356 -18.33 17.54 13.40
CA ASP A 356 -19.37 18.57 13.37
C ASP A 356 -20.78 17.95 13.22
N SER A 357 -21.81 18.77 13.44
CA SER A 357 -23.20 18.32 13.32
C SER A 357 -23.63 17.96 11.87
N SER A 358 -22.78 18.24 10.87
CA SER A 358 -22.97 17.94 9.45
C SER A 358 -22.33 16.62 9.03
N GLY A 359 -21.38 16.09 9.81
CA GLY A 359 -20.60 14.88 9.51
C GLY A 359 -19.15 15.12 9.06
N ASN A 360 -18.62 16.34 9.17
CA ASN A 360 -17.21 16.65 8.91
C ASN A 360 -16.36 16.23 10.10
N LEU A 361 -15.24 15.52 9.87
CA LEU A 361 -14.23 15.26 10.89
C LEU A 361 -13.49 16.56 11.22
N LEU A 362 -13.25 16.82 12.51
CA LEU A 362 -12.53 18.00 13.03
C LEU A 362 -11.28 17.63 13.82
N LEU A 363 -11.27 16.45 14.44
CA LEU A 363 -10.14 15.94 15.21
C LEU A 363 -10.08 14.42 15.11
N ASP A 364 -8.89 13.88 14.88
CA ASP A 364 -8.51 12.52 15.22
C ASP A 364 -7.28 12.49 16.14
N LYS A 365 -7.36 11.74 17.24
CA LYS A 365 -6.24 11.47 18.16
C LYS A 365 -6.21 9.99 18.51
N THR A 366 -5.02 9.43 18.70
CA THR A 366 -4.82 8.07 19.25
C THR A 366 -3.94 8.07 20.50
N TRP A 367 -4.19 7.07 21.35
CA TRP A 367 -3.43 6.78 22.55
C TRP A 367 -3.29 5.26 22.73
N GLY A 368 -2.05 4.79 22.86
CA GLY A 368 -1.74 3.37 22.98
C GLY A 368 -0.25 3.11 22.76
N GLY A 369 0.18 1.88 23.04
CA GLY A 369 1.59 1.55 23.22
C GLY A 369 2.16 0.57 22.19
N SER A 370 2.36 -0.68 22.65
CA SER A 370 2.99 -1.77 21.88
C SER A 370 2.19 -3.08 21.99
N ARG A 371 0.95 -2.95 22.44
CA ARG A 371 -0.05 -3.98 22.75
C ARG A 371 -1.42 -3.33 22.61
N ASN A 372 -2.45 -4.16 22.52
CA ASN A 372 -3.84 -3.71 22.47
C ASN A 372 -4.22 -2.76 23.63
N ASP A 373 -4.84 -1.64 23.30
CA ASP A 373 -5.41 -0.66 24.22
C ASP A 373 -6.80 -0.28 23.67
N HIS A 374 -7.82 -0.27 24.54
CA HIS A 374 -9.24 -0.29 24.13
C HIS A 374 -10.08 0.80 24.81
N GLY A 375 -10.64 1.75 24.06
CA GLY A 375 -11.62 2.72 24.54
C GLY A 375 -13.04 2.14 24.55
N ASN A 376 -13.74 2.28 25.68
CA ASN A 376 -15.09 1.74 25.88
C ASN A 376 -16.15 2.84 26.04
N GLY A 377 -15.85 3.89 26.83
CA GLY A 377 -16.81 4.92 27.20
C GLY A 377 -16.21 6.32 27.13
N ILE A 378 -17.04 7.31 26.77
CA ILE A 378 -16.68 8.72 26.70
C ILE A 378 -17.77 9.57 27.34
N ALA A 379 -17.37 10.65 28.03
CA ALA A 379 -18.26 11.67 28.57
C ALA A 379 -17.59 13.05 28.45
N LEU A 380 -18.39 14.11 28.47
CA LEU A 380 -17.93 15.50 28.33
C LEU A 380 -18.22 16.29 29.61
N ASP A 381 -17.44 17.33 29.90
CA ASP A 381 -17.83 18.36 30.88
C ASP A 381 -18.61 19.52 30.22
N SER A 382 -19.02 20.51 31.03
CA SER A 382 -19.78 21.67 30.56
C SER A 382 -18.99 22.64 29.67
N SER A 383 -17.67 22.45 29.54
CA SER A 383 -16.79 23.21 28.65
C SER A 383 -16.48 22.44 27.36
N GLY A 384 -16.97 21.21 27.19
CA GLY A 384 -16.70 20.39 26.01
C GLY A 384 -15.44 19.53 26.11
N ASN A 385 -14.70 19.55 27.23
CA ASN A 385 -13.53 18.68 27.41
C ASN A 385 -13.98 17.22 27.41
N ALA A 386 -13.25 16.35 26.69
CA ALA A 386 -13.57 14.94 26.54
C ALA A 386 -12.81 14.07 27.55
N PHE A 387 -13.53 13.16 28.21
CA PHE A 387 -12.99 12.19 29.15
C PHE A 387 -13.31 10.77 28.67
N ILE A 388 -12.28 9.95 28.46
CA ILE A 388 -12.39 8.58 27.93
C ILE A 388 -12.01 7.59 29.01
N THR A 389 -12.73 6.46 29.09
CA THR A 389 -12.32 5.29 29.84
C THR A 389 -12.30 4.01 29.01
N GLY A 390 -11.52 3.05 29.46
CA GLY A 390 -11.24 1.82 28.74
C GLY A 390 -10.31 0.91 29.53
N TYR A 391 -9.52 0.11 28.83
CA TYR A 391 -8.45 -0.70 29.42
C TYR A 391 -7.23 -0.80 28.51
N THR A 392 -6.06 -0.96 29.12
CA THR A 392 -4.75 -1.00 28.44
C THR A 392 -4.04 -2.32 28.74
N TYR A 393 -3.41 -2.93 27.73
CA TYR A 393 -2.40 -3.99 27.91
C TYR A 393 -0.96 -3.44 27.86
N SER A 394 -0.77 -2.21 27.33
CA SER A 394 0.53 -1.54 27.18
C SER A 394 1.08 -0.92 28.46
N TYR A 395 0.22 -0.37 29.32
CA TYR A 395 0.59 0.42 30.50
C TYR A 395 -0.03 -0.13 31.78
N GLY A 396 0.54 0.20 32.95
CA GLY A 396 0.01 -0.19 34.25
C GLY A 396 0.78 -1.33 34.95
N ALA A 397 0.09 -2.13 35.75
CA ALA A 397 0.66 -3.06 36.74
C ALA A 397 -0.01 -4.47 36.78
N GLY A 398 -0.75 -4.87 35.75
CA GLY A 398 -1.44 -6.16 35.68
C GLY A 398 -1.29 -6.94 34.36
N TYR A 399 -2.37 -7.61 33.98
CA TYR A 399 -2.60 -8.10 32.62
C TYR A 399 -3.32 -7.03 31.79
N THR A 400 -4.38 -6.45 32.36
CA THR A 400 -5.00 -5.20 31.89
C THR A 400 -5.16 -4.23 33.05
N ASP A 401 -4.97 -2.93 32.77
CA ASP A 401 -5.25 -1.84 33.71
C ASP A 401 -6.35 -0.93 33.15
N LEU A 402 -7.21 -0.39 34.02
CA LEU A 402 -8.21 0.61 33.63
C LEU A 402 -7.50 1.90 33.26
N VAL A 403 -7.92 2.54 32.16
CA VAL A 403 -7.40 3.87 31.78
C VAL A 403 -8.48 4.95 31.90
N LEU A 404 -8.03 6.15 32.25
CA LEU A 404 -8.75 7.42 32.12
C LEU A 404 -7.86 8.41 31.36
N LEU A 405 -8.36 8.93 30.24
CA LEU A 405 -7.73 9.97 29.43
C LEU A 405 -8.56 11.26 29.53
N LYS A 406 -7.92 12.43 29.51
CA LYS A 406 -8.55 13.72 29.20
C LYS A 406 -8.01 14.24 27.87
N HIS A 407 -8.89 14.81 27.04
CA HIS A 407 -8.56 15.79 26.03
C HIS A 407 -9.30 17.12 26.37
N GLU A 408 -8.59 18.23 26.45
CA GLU A 408 -9.16 19.57 26.62
C GLU A 408 -9.78 20.09 25.32
N LEU A 409 -10.75 20.99 25.41
CA LEU A 409 -11.21 21.70 24.23
C LEU A 409 -10.09 22.63 23.71
N ASP A 410 -9.93 22.57 22.39
CA ASP A 410 -9.22 23.48 21.53
C ASP A 410 -10.25 23.83 20.42
N THR A 411 -10.52 25.13 20.25
CA THR A 411 -11.66 25.66 19.51
C THR A 411 -11.29 26.17 18.12
N ASP A 412 -10.17 26.87 17.95
CA ASP A 412 -9.65 27.30 16.64
C ASP A 412 -8.62 26.33 16.03
N ASN A 413 -8.11 25.38 16.82
CA ASN A 413 -7.28 24.23 16.42
C ASN A 413 -5.82 24.60 16.12
N ASP A 414 -5.26 25.54 16.89
CA ASP A 414 -3.88 26.02 16.77
C ASP A 414 -2.84 25.21 17.57
N GLY A 415 -3.31 24.33 18.48
CA GLY A 415 -2.49 23.50 19.37
C GLY A 415 -2.53 23.89 20.85
N LEU A 416 -3.11 25.04 21.19
CA LEU A 416 -3.31 25.54 22.55
C LEU A 416 -4.76 25.26 23.00
N SER A 417 -4.97 24.83 24.26
CA SER A 417 -6.34 24.57 24.75
C SER A 417 -7.03 25.85 25.23
N ASP A 418 -8.35 25.99 25.02
CA ASP A 418 -9.19 27.11 25.50
C ASP A 418 -8.91 27.48 26.97
N ASN A 419 -8.59 26.46 27.77
CA ASN A 419 -8.25 26.57 29.19
C ASN A 419 -6.82 27.09 29.43
N SER A 420 -5.84 26.67 28.63
CA SER A 420 -4.46 27.18 28.66
C SER A 420 -4.40 28.63 28.21
N GLU A 421 -5.06 28.94 27.11
CA GLU A 421 -5.27 30.28 26.57
C GLU A 421 -5.82 31.25 27.63
N VAL A 422 -7.08 31.07 28.03
CA VAL A 422 -7.82 32.04 28.87
C VAL A 422 -7.21 32.21 30.27
N ASN A 423 -6.50 31.20 30.79
CA ASN A 423 -5.99 31.19 32.18
C ASN A 423 -4.46 31.30 32.32
N THR A 424 -3.68 31.07 31.26
CA THR A 424 -2.20 31.01 31.33
C THR A 424 -1.54 32.03 30.40
N TYR A 425 -1.95 32.08 29.13
CA TYR A 425 -1.31 32.91 28.09
C TYR A 425 -2.09 34.21 27.78
N PHE A 426 -3.38 34.24 28.08
CA PHE A 426 -4.32 35.37 27.94
C PHE A 426 -4.68 35.75 26.49
N THR A 427 -4.75 34.72 25.63
CA THR A 427 -5.16 34.73 24.22
C THR A 427 -6.70 34.61 24.05
N ASP A 428 -7.23 34.67 22.82
CA ASP A 428 -8.66 34.51 22.50
C ASP A 428 -8.93 33.21 21.71
N SER A 429 -9.56 32.25 22.39
CA SER A 429 -9.83 30.86 21.96
C SER A 429 -10.85 30.69 20.81
N ASN A 430 -10.79 31.59 19.84
CA ASN A 430 -11.60 31.66 18.63
C ASN A 430 -10.77 32.24 17.45
N ASN A 431 -9.46 32.42 17.65
CA ASN A 431 -8.56 33.21 16.83
C ASN A 431 -7.09 32.82 17.12
N SER A 432 -6.61 31.84 16.36
CA SER A 432 -5.27 31.21 16.37
C SER A 432 -4.05 32.10 16.05
N ASP A 433 -4.13 33.41 16.30
CA ASP A 433 -3.14 34.46 16.02
C ASP A 433 -3.63 35.72 16.76
N THR A 434 -3.47 35.74 18.09
CA THR A 434 -4.14 36.69 19.01
C THR A 434 -3.77 38.15 18.74
N ASP A 435 -2.55 38.43 18.28
CA ASP A 435 -2.08 39.80 18.05
C ASP A 435 -1.92 40.21 16.58
N GLY A 436 -1.98 39.25 15.65
CA GLY A 436 -2.11 39.50 14.22
C GLY A 436 -0.79 39.68 13.47
N ASP A 437 0.30 39.07 13.92
CA ASP A 437 1.59 39.07 13.20
C ASP A 437 1.76 37.87 12.25
N GLY A 438 0.95 36.82 12.40
CA GLY A 438 0.89 35.67 11.52
C GLY A 438 1.75 34.48 11.93
N LEU A 439 2.30 34.46 13.15
CA LEU A 439 2.52 33.22 13.90
C LEU A 439 1.17 32.66 14.42
N SER A 440 1.18 31.53 15.13
CA SER A 440 0.02 31.05 15.89
C SER A 440 0.33 30.84 17.36
N ASP A 441 -0.65 31.10 18.23
CA ASP A 441 -0.43 31.21 19.67
C ASP A 441 0.16 29.92 20.27
N GLY A 442 -0.31 28.75 19.81
CA GLY A 442 0.20 27.43 20.16
C GLY A 442 1.61 27.13 19.65
N TRP A 443 2.01 27.68 18.49
CA TRP A 443 3.38 27.54 17.95
C TRP A 443 4.36 28.41 18.72
N GLU A 444 3.98 29.66 19.00
CA GLU A 444 4.75 30.56 19.86
C GLU A 444 4.96 30.00 21.26
N VAL A 445 3.90 29.48 21.88
CA VAL A 445 3.98 28.84 23.20
C VAL A 445 4.86 27.60 23.20
N TYR A 446 4.90 26.84 22.09
CA TYR A 446 5.78 25.68 21.94
C TYR A 446 7.26 26.06 21.95
N TYR A 447 7.65 27.09 21.18
CA TYR A 447 9.04 27.58 21.10
C TYR A 447 9.42 28.59 22.20
N GLY A 448 8.45 29.08 22.98
CA GLY A 448 8.68 29.99 24.10
C GLY A 448 8.73 31.48 23.73
N LEU A 449 8.11 31.83 22.60
CA LEU A 449 7.78 33.20 22.19
C LEU A 449 6.55 33.71 22.98
N ASN A 450 5.95 34.83 22.61
CA ASN A 450 4.88 35.46 23.40
C ASN A 450 3.67 35.91 22.54
N PRO A 451 2.55 35.14 22.54
CA PRO A 451 1.39 35.30 21.65
C PRO A 451 0.46 36.47 22.00
N THR A 452 1.06 37.58 22.41
CA THR A 452 0.43 38.84 22.76
C THR A 452 1.36 40.04 22.46
N TRP A 453 2.46 39.83 21.72
CA TRP A 453 3.46 40.86 21.41
C TRP A 453 4.10 40.84 20.00
N SER A 454 3.34 40.67 18.92
CA SER A 454 3.47 41.14 17.50
C SER A 454 4.80 41.75 16.97
N SER A 455 5.96 41.28 17.41
CA SER A 455 7.25 41.99 17.30
C SER A 455 8.41 41.02 17.46
N ASP A 456 8.27 39.99 18.29
CA ASP A 456 9.20 38.87 18.35
C ASP A 456 9.10 37.96 17.13
N ALA A 457 8.00 37.90 16.39
CA ALA A 457 8.00 37.34 15.02
C ALA A 457 9.02 37.99 14.06
N SER A 458 9.46 39.22 14.35
CA SER A 458 10.52 39.93 13.60
C SER A 458 11.92 39.81 14.20
N PHE A 459 12.10 38.92 15.19
CA PHE A 459 13.41 38.56 15.72
C PHE A 459 13.96 37.30 15.04
N ASP A 460 15.28 37.22 15.10
CA ASP A 460 16.14 36.15 14.62
C ASP A 460 16.63 35.44 15.88
N GLY A 461 16.09 34.24 16.15
CA GLY A 461 16.10 33.60 17.47
C GLY A 461 17.47 33.05 17.88
N ASP A 462 18.17 32.44 16.93
CA ASP A 462 19.46 31.76 17.12
C ASP A 462 20.63 32.41 16.38
N SER A 463 20.38 33.43 15.54
CA SER A 463 21.34 34.18 14.71
C SER A 463 21.81 33.48 13.43
N ASP A 464 20.96 32.64 12.83
CA ASP A 464 21.13 32.03 11.50
C ASP A 464 20.96 33.05 10.34
N GLY A 465 19.94 33.91 10.41
CA GLY A 465 19.63 34.90 9.37
C GLY A 465 18.19 34.92 8.86
N LEU A 466 17.35 33.96 9.25
CA LEU A 466 15.89 34.04 9.16
C LEU A 466 15.30 34.87 10.32
N THR A 467 13.97 35.02 10.31
CA THR A 467 13.20 35.52 11.46
C THR A 467 12.15 34.49 11.84
N ASN A 468 11.67 34.51 13.10
CA ASN A 468 10.67 33.57 13.62
C ASN A 468 9.45 33.42 12.68
N HIS A 469 9.02 34.49 12.00
CA HIS A 469 7.94 34.48 11.01
C HIS A 469 8.31 33.82 9.66
N GLU A 470 9.57 33.90 9.25
CA GLU A 470 10.10 33.19 8.09
C GLU A 470 10.32 31.70 8.42
N GLU A 471 10.80 31.39 9.63
CA GLU A 471 10.97 30.01 10.14
C GLU A 471 9.62 29.26 10.22
N TYR A 472 8.57 29.93 10.72
CA TYR A 472 7.18 29.43 10.64
C TYR A 472 6.66 29.23 9.20
N GLN A 473 7.24 29.88 8.19
CA GLN A 473 6.90 29.65 6.78
C GLN A 473 7.72 28.54 6.11
N TYR A 474 8.79 28.06 6.75
CA TYR A 474 9.68 27.00 6.28
C TYR A 474 9.60 25.72 7.13
N ASP A 475 8.71 25.66 8.14
CA ASP A 475 8.54 24.56 9.09
C ASP A 475 9.82 24.24 9.92
N THR A 476 10.65 25.25 10.21
CA THR A 476 11.93 25.12 10.96
C THR A 476 11.81 25.46 12.46
N ASP A 477 12.86 25.16 13.25
CA ASP A 477 12.93 25.40 14.69
C ASP A 477 13.62 26.77 15.01
N PRO A 478 12.89 27.81 15.46
CA PRO A 478 13.43 29.15 15.77
C PRO A 478 14.40 29.22 16.98
N THR A 479 14.88 28.06 17.44
CA THR A 479 15.89 27.93 18.48
C THR A 479 17.10 27.08 18.04
N ASN A 480 17.12 26.58 16.80
CA ASN A 480 18.12 25.65 16.29
C ASN A 480 18.43 25.85 14.78
N PHE A 481 19.50 26.59 14.54
CA PHE A 481 20.03 27.06 13.24
C PHE A 481 20.29 26.02 12.13
N ASP A 482 20.08 24.74 12.37
CA ASP A 482 20.45 23.58 11.54
C ASP A 482 19.39 22.50 11.82
N THR A 483 18.17 22.73 11.32
CA THR A 483 16.94 22.00 11.72
C THR A 483 17.04 20.49 11.44
N ASP A 484 17.61 20.10 10.30
CA ASP A 484 17.73 18.69 9.92
C ASP A 484 19.07 18.03 10.34
N GLY A 485 20.08 18.82 10.72
CA GLY A 485 21.39 18.35 11.16
C GLY A 485 22.40 18.01 10.05
N ASP A 486 22.18 18.48 8.82
CA ASP A 486 23.08 18.39 7.67
C ASP A 486 24.43 19.13 7.91
N GLY A 487 24.37 20.32 8.53
CA GLY A 487 25.52 21.21 8.74
C GLY A 487 25.65 22.38 7.75
N LEU A 488 24.60 22.69 6.98
CA LEU A 488 24.29 24.07 6.55
C LEU A 488 23.60 24.83 7.71
N SER A 489 22.94 25.94 7.40
CA SER A 489 21.99 26.59 8.31
C SER A 489 20.73 26.93 7.53
N ASP A 490 19.57 26.90 8.18
CA ASP A 490 18.26 26.99 7.52
C ASP A 490 18.13 28.24 6.63
N GLY A 491 18.67 29.37 7.08
CA GLY A 491 18.81 30.62 6.34
C GLY A 491 19.90 30.61 5.27
N ASP A 492 21.02 29.89 5.43
CA ASP A 492 21.99 29.68 4.33
C ASP A 492 21.35 28.83 3.22
N GLU A 493 20.52 27.85 3.57
CA GLU A 493 19.72 27.05 2.66
C GLU A 493 18.66 27.88 1.94
N VAL A 494 17.74 28.51 2.66
CA VAL A 494 16.68 29.36 2.08
C VAL A 494 17.26 30.49 1.22
N ILE A 495 18.28 31.20 1.70
CA ILE A 495 18.78 32.44 1.08
C ILE A 495 19.84 32.18 -0.01
N ASN A 496 20.76 31.23 0.19
CA ASN A 496 21.94 31.07 -0.67
C ASN A 496 21.93 29.81 -1.56
N TYR A 497 21.32 28.69 -1.13
CA TYR A 497 21.36 27.41 -1.87
C TYR A 497 20.02 27.00 -2.51
N HIS A 498 18.89 27.45 -1.92
CA HIS A 498 17.51 27.14 -2.26
C HIS A 498 17.15 25.65 -2.16
N THR A 499 17.68 25.01 -1.12
CA THR A 499 17.36 23.65 -0.65
C THR A 499 16.19 23.64 0.34
N ASP A 500 15.82 22.48 0.88
CA ASP A 500 14.72 22.29 1.84
C ASP A 500 15.30 22.08 3.25
N PRO A 501 15.26 23.09 4.15
CA PRO A 501 15.94 23.04 5.45
C PRO A 501 15.33 22.05 6.46
N THR A 502 14.29 21.31 6.04
CA THR A 502 13.70 20.22 6.83
C THR A 502 14.16 18.84 6.35
N ASN A 503 14.99 18.76 5.30
CA ASN A 503 15.33 17.50 4.62
C ASN A 503 16.77 17.46 4.05
N SER A 504 17.65 16.79 4.80
CA SER A 504 19.11 16.65 4.59
C SER A 504 19.56 15.82 3.38
N ASP A 505 18.78 15.78 2.31
CA ASP A 505 19.03 15.17 1.00
C ASP A 505 17.95 15.72 0.04
N THR A 506 18.01 17.03 -0.29
CA THR A 506 16.96 17.73 -1.06
C THR A 506 16.62 17.04 -2.40
N ASP A 507 17.60 16.43 -3.07
CA ASP A 507 17.40 15.80 -4.38
C ASP A 507 17.29 14.25 -4.40
N GLY A 508 17.67 13.57 -3.32
CA GLY A 508 17.59 12.12 -3.14
C GLY A 508 18.77 11.29 -3.68
N ASP A 509 19.90 11.89 -4.04
CA ASP A 509 21.15 11.23 -4.50
C ASP A 509 21.89 10.47 -3.38
N ARG A 510 21.64 10.82 -2.10
CA ARG A 510 22.25 10.28 -0.86
C ARG A 510 23.61 10.87 -0.48
N TYR A 511 23.88 12.09 -0.94
CA TYR A 511 24.70 13.04 -0.19
C TYR A 511 23.76 14.06 0.45
N SER A 512 24.17 14.66 1.57
CA SER A 512 23.41 15.76 2.16
C SER A 512 23.87 17.09 1.59
N ASP A 513 23.03 18.11 1.67
CA ASP A 513 23.23 19.36 0.92
C ASP A 513 24.49 20.13 1.38
N GLY A 514 24.84 20.10 2.65
CA GLY A 514 26.11 20.57 3.20
C GLY A 514 27.31 19.70 2.84
N GLN A 515 27.13 18.39 2.62
CA GLN A 515 28.18 17.54 2.04
C GLN A 515 28.45 17.91 0.57
N GLU A 516 27.40 18.21 -0.20
CA GLU A 516 27.45 18.68 -1.59
C GLU A 516 28.19 20.02 -1.69
N ILE A 517 27.78 21.01 -0.89
CA ILE A 517 28.42 22.33 -0.81
C ILE A 517 29.88 22.21 -0.35
N GLN A 518 30.19 21.32 0.61
CA GLN A 518 31.57 21.04 1.02
C GLN A 518 32.42 20.39 -0.08
N MET A 519 31.81 19.58 -0.95
CA MET A 519 32.48 18.96 -2.11
C MET A 519 32.51 19.86 -3.35
N GLY A 520 31.73 20.95 -3.37
CA GLY A 520 31.59 21.87 -4.50
C GLY A 520 30.77 21.28 -5.64
N THR A 521 29.77 20.47 -5.32
CA THR A 521 28.72 20.00 -6.24
C THR A 521 27.48 20.91 -6.14
N ASP A 522 26.28 20.40 -6.40
CA ASP A 522 25.08 21.19 -6.73
C ASP A 522 23.87 20.47 -6.09
N PRO A 523 23.41 20.87 -4.88
CA PRO A 523 22.47 20.09 -4.05
C PRO A 523 21.05 19.93 -4.64
N LEU A 524 20.78 20.56 -5.78
CA LEU A 524 19.51 20.45 -6.52
C LEU A 524 19.66 19.57 -7.77
N SER A 525 20.59 18.61 -7.77
CA SER A 525 21.16 17.98 -8.97
C SER A 525 21.67 16.56 -8.72
N SER A 526 20.76 15.58 -8.78
CA SER A 526 20.96 14.13 -8.46
C SER A 526 21.84 13.33 -9.44
N LEU A 527 22.91 13.99 -9.89
CA LEU A 527 24.00 13.57 -10.74
C LEU A 527 25.36 13.92 -10.09
N SER A 528 25.40 14.43 -8.86
CA SER A 528 26.63 14.73 -8.13
C SER A 528 27.50 13.49 -7.94
N ASN A 529 26.88 12.34 -7.63
CA ASN A 529 27.49 11.01 -7.65
C ASN A 529 28.20 10.68 -8.99
N LEU A 530 27.66 11.17 -10.11
CA LEU A 530 28.22 10.98 -11.45
C LEU A 530 29.54 11.74 -11.65
N SER A 531 29.68 12.94 -11.07
CA SER A 531 30.88 13.79 -11.18
C SER A 531 32.12 13.11 -10.59
N ILE A 532 31.97 12.59 -9.37
CA ILE A 532 32.99 11.84 -8.63
C ILE A 532 33.36 10.57 -9.41
N THR A 533 32.35 9.81 -9.83
CA THR A 533 32.51 8.55 -10.58
C THR A 533 33.26 8.77 -11.91
N LEU A 534 32.91 9.81 -12.68
CA LEU A 534 33.58 10.13 -13.94
C LEU A 534 35.05 10.50 -13.72
N THR A 535 35.34 11.26 -12.65
CA THR A 535 36.69 11.68 -12.28
C THR A 535 37.57 10.48 -11.91
N ILE A 536 37.07 9.54 -11.10
CA ILE A 536 37.76 8.29 -10.76
C ILE A 536 38.05 7.47 -12.03
N ILE A 537 37.06 7.33 -12.93
CA ILE A 537 37.23 6.62 -14.21
C ILE A 537 38.32 7.27 -15.07
N ILE A 538 38.37 8.60 -15.16
CA ILE A 538 39.40 9.34 -15.91
C ILE A 538 40.80 9.06 -15.34
N VAL A 539 40.97 9.08 -14.01
CA VAL A 539 42.25 8.77 -13.34
C VAL A 539 42.69 7.32 -13.60
N ILE A 540 41.76 6.36 -13.56
CA ILE A 540 42.03 4.95 -13.88
C ILE A 540 42.42 4.79 -15.36
N VAL A 541 41.70 5.41 -16.29
CA VAL A 541 42.00 5.34 -17.74
C VAL A 541 43.35 5.97 -18.06
N LEU A 542 43.70 7.12 -17.46
CA LEU A 542 44.99 7.77 -17.64
C LEU A 542 46.15 6.92 -17.09
N SER A 543 46.02 6.37 -15.89
CA SER A 543 47.06 5.53 -15.27
C SER A 543 47.27 4.20 -16.02
N VAL A 544 46.21 3.54 -16.46
CA VAL A 544 46.28 2.34 -17.33
C VAL A 544 46.87 2.67 -18.71
N GLY A 545 46.55 3.85 -19.26
CA GLY A 545 47.13 4.36 -20.50
C GLY A 545 48.65 4.58 -20.40
N VAL A 546 49.12 5.22 -19.33
CA VAL A 546 50.55 5.40 -19.04
C VAL A 546 51.25 4.05 -18.83
N ALA A 547 50.66 3.12 -18.06
CA ALA A 547 51.21 1.78 -17.86
C ALA A 547 51.35 1.02 -19.19
N SER A 548 50.36 1.13 -20.07
CA SER A 548 50.37 0.54 -21.42
C SER A 548 51.44 1.15 -22.32
N LEU A 549 51.63 2.47 -22.29
CA LEU A 549 52.72 3.14 -23.02
C LEU A 549 54.12 2.71 -22.50
N VAL A 550 54.28 2.52 -21.18
CA VAL A 550 55.51 1.98 -20.59
C VAL A 550 55.75 0.53 -21.01
N LEU A 551 54.72 -0.31 -21.05
CA LEU A 551 54.81 -1.70 -21.54
C LEU A 551 55.16 -1.75 -23.03
N ILE A 552 54.52 -0.93 -23.88
CA ILE A 552 54.83 -0.80 -25.30
C ILE A 552 56.28 -0.30 -25.50
N SER A 553 56.75 0.63 -24.67
CA SER A 553 58.14 1.10 -24.68
C SER A 553 59.15 -0.01 -24.33
N LYS A 554 58.89 -0.76 -23.25
CA LYS A 554 59.69 -1.94 -22.86
C LYS A 554 59.69 -3.01 -23.96
N TYR A 555 58.54 -3.28 -24.58
CA TYR A 555 58.42 -4.23 -25.69
C TYR A 555 59.18 -3.76 -26.95
N ARG A 556 59.05 -2.48 -27.34
CA ARG A 556 59.81 -1.89 -28.46
C ARG A 556 61.33 -1.98 -28.23
N LYS A 557 61.82 -1.75 -26.99
CA LYS A 557 63.23 -1.98 -26.63
C LYS A 557 63.63 -3.46 -26.77
N LYS A 558 62.80 -4.40 -26.33
CA LYS A 558 63.04 -5.85 -26.46
C LYS A 558 63.09 -6.32 -27.91
N VAL A 559 62.22 -5.78 -28.78
CA VAL A 559 62.20 -6.06 -30.23
C VAL A 559 63.39 -5.42 -30.95
N ARG A 560 63.85 -4.22 -30.56
CA ARG A 560 65.09 -3.62 -31.09
C ARG A 560 66.30 -4.51 -30.81
N LYS A 561 66.54 -4.88 -29.54
CA LYS A 561 67.63 -5.79 -29.18
C LYS A 561 67.58 -7.13 -29.92
N LYS A 562 66.39 -7.70 -30.13
CA LYS A 562 66.27 -8.96 -30.89
C LYS A 562 66.65 -8.79 -32.37
N LYS A 563 66.32 -7.64 -32.99
CA LYS A 563 66.72 -7.35 -34.37
C LYS A 563 68.20 -7.01 -34.51
N GLU A 564 68.80 -6.33 -33.55
CA GLU A 564 70.24 -6.03 -33.53
C GLU A 564 71.06 -7.34 -33.53
N ILE A 565 70.69 -8.30 -32.66
CA ILE A 565 71.33 -9.64 -32.57
C ILE A 565 71.14 -10.49 -33.86
N GLU A 566 70.03 -10.33 -34.58
CA GLU A 566 69.80 -10.99 -35.88
C GLU A 566 70.52 -10.29 -37.06
N PHE A 567 70.98 -9.05 -36.91
CA PHE A 567 71.60 -8.27 -37.99
C PHE A 567 73.14 -8.31 -37.96
N GLU A 568 73.78 -8.30 -36.78
CA GLU A 568 75.25 -8.39 -36.65
C GLU A 568 75.84 -9.71 -37.17
N ASN A 569 75.01 -10.76 -37.32
CA ASN A 569 75.44 -12.08 -37.79
C ASN A 569 75.42 -12.24 -39.33
N ARG A 570 75.21 -11.18 -40.13
CA ARG A 570 75.32 -11.25 -41.61
C ARG A 570 75.95 -10.00 -42.24
N PHE A 571 77.13 -10.21 -42.84
CA PHE A 571 77.92 -9.30 -43.70
C PHE A 571 78.68 -8.15 -43.01
N PRO A 572 80.03 -8.14 -43.11
CA PRO A 572 80.84 -6.96 -42.82
C PRO A 572 81.05 -6.07 -44.06
N MET A 573 81.12 -4.75 -43.82
CA MET A 573 81.84 -3.72 -44.60
C MET A 573 81.50 -3.51 -46.09
N ILE A 574 80.93 -2.33 -46.41
CA ILE A 574 81.48 -1.32 -47.36
C ILE A 574 80.72 0.01 -47.18
N ASP A 575 81.23 1.10 -47.75
CA ASP A 575 81.13 2.48 -47.27
C ASP A 575 80.38 3.44 -48.24
N TYR A 576 80.20 4.70 -47.79
CA TYR A 576 79.94 5.94 -48.55
C TYR A 576 78.52 6.36 -49.01
N MET A 577 78.30 7.69 -48.86
CA MET A 577 77.29 8.59 -49.49
C MET A 577 75.79 8.44 -49.13
N SER A 578 74.96 9.50 -49.16
CA SER A 578 75.14 10.94 -48.85
C SER A 578 73.78 11.67 -48.82
N ARG A 579 73.63 12.68 -47.94
CA ARG A 579 72.65 13.80 -47.91
C ARG A 579 71.37 13.77 -48.79
N ASP A 580 70.25 14.03 -48.09
CA ASP A 580 69.10 14.87 -48.50
C ASP A 580 68.38 14.63 -49.84
N LYS A 581 67.08 14.29 -49.73
CA LYS A 581 66.01 15.29 -49.96
C LYS A 581 64.65 14.86 -49.40
N ARG A 582 63.83 15.85 -49.02
CA ARG A 582 62.43 15.65 -48.60
C ARG A 582 61.57 15.29 -49.81
N SER A 583 60.77 14.23 -49.72
CA SER A 583 59.58 14.06 -50.57
C SER A 583 58.46 13.39 -49.78
N TRP A 584 57.22 13.73 -50.14
CA TRP A 584 56.01 13.39 -49.41
C TRP A 584 55.58 11.95 -49.74
N PHE A 585 55.86 11.00 -48.85
CA PHE A 585 55.36 9.62 -48.98
C PHE A 585 54.09 9.42 -48.16
N GLY A 586 52.94 9.67 -48.80
CA GLY A 586 51.64 9.28 -48.26
C GLY A 586 51.57 7.77 -48.06
N ILE A 587 51.33 7.33 -46.82
CA ILE A 587 51.21 5.91 -46.49
C ILE A 587 49.92 5.38 -47.13
N LYS A 588 50.05 4.76 -48.31
CA LYS A 588 48.99 3.92 -48.88
C LYS A 588 48.82 2.69 -47.97
N LEU A 589 47.95 2.83 -46.96
CA LEU A 589 47.37 1.71 -46.25
C LEU A 589 46.84 0.73 -47.29
N THR A 590 47.34 -0.50 -47.26
CA THR A 590 46.82 -1.54 -48.16
C THR A 590 45.35 -1.78 -47.85
N GLN A 591 44.57 -2.24 -48.84
CA GLN A 591 43.15 -2.56 -48.68
C GLN A 591 42.88 -3.56 -47.52
N ARG A 592 43.91 -4.30 -47.10
CA ARG A 592 43.93 -5.23 -45.97
C ARG A 592 44.02 -4.55 -44.59
N GLN A 593 44.56 -3.33 -44.53
CA GLN A 593 44.70 -2.54 -43.29
C GLN A 593 43.50 -1.63 -43.07
N SER A 594 42.96 -1.01 -44.13
CA SER A 594 41.76 -0.16 -44.04
C SER A 594 40.52 -0.93 -43.62
N ILE A 595 40.34 -2.17 -44.12
CA ILE A 595 39.24 -3.06 -43.66
C ILE A 595 39.37 -3.39 -42.17
N ASN A 596 40.57 -3.72 -41.69
CA ASN A 596 40.78 -4.01 -40.27
C ASN A 596 40.52 -2.78 -39.38
N LEU A 597 40.92 -1.57 -39.82
CA LEU A 597 40.61 -0.32 -39.12
C LEU A 597 39.10 -0.01 -39.11
N PHE A 598 38.40 -0.24 -40.22
CA PHE A 598 36.95 -0.05 -40.30
C PHE A 598 36.19 -1.01 -39.37
N PHE A 599 36.60 -2.28 -39.29
CA PHE A 599 36.00 -3.22 -38.34
C PHE A 599 36.38 -2.94 -36.88
N LEU A 600 37.58 -2.39 -36.60
CA LEU A 600 37.94 -1.96 -35.25
C LEU A 600 37.08 -0.76 -34.80
N ALA A 601 36.83 0.19 -35.70
CA ALA A 601 35.91 1.30 -35.47
C ALA A 601 34.47 0.82 -35.25
N LEU A 602 33.98 -0.13 -36.08
CA LEU A 602 32.64 -0.70 -35.94
C LEU A 602 32.44 -1.40 -34.59
N VAL A 603 33.41 -2.22 -34.16
CA VAL A 603 33.38 -2.88 -32.84
C VAL A 603 33.45 -1.84 -31.72
N GLY A 604 34.27 -0.80 -31.85
CA GLY A 604 34.31 0.32 -30.91
C GLY A 604 32.96 1.04 -30.78
N THR A 605 32.29 1.34 -31.90
CA THR A 605 30.95 1.96 -31.88
C THR A 605 29.88 1.03 -31.30
N MET A 606 29.99 -0.29 -31.48
CA MET A 606 29.04 -1.24 -30.87
C MET A 606 29.26 -1.38 -29.35
N ILE A 607 30.51 -1.31 -28.87
CA ILE A 607 30.82 -1.29 -27.43
C ILE A 607 30.33 0.03 -26.79
N LEU A 608 30.55 1.17 -27.45
CA LEU A 608 30.05 2.46 -26.97
C LEU A 608 28.51 2.51 -26.95
N ALA A 609 27.83 1.94 -27.95
CA ALA A 609 26.37 1.83 -27.98
C ALA A 609 25.83 0.87 -26.89
N PHE A 610 26.58 -0.18 -26.55
CA PHE A 610 26.22 -1.10 -25.46
C PHE A 610 26.38 -0.44 -24.07
N LEU A 611 27.48 0.28 -23.84
CA LEU A 611 27.70 1.03 -22.61
C LEU A 611 26.68 2.16 -22.43
N ALA A 612 26.31 2.86 -23.52
CA ALA A 612 25.21 3.81 -23.49
C ALA A 612 23.86 3.15 -23.17
N PHE A 613 23.60 1.94 -23.69
CA PHE A 613 22.36 1.21 -23.42
C PHE A 613 22.22 0.80 -21.94
N GLU A 614 23.27 0.25 -21.32
CA GLU A 614 23.22 -0.07 -19.88
C GLU A 614 23.05 1.21 -19.02
N HIS A 615 23.69 2.33 -19.42
CA HIS A 615 23.57 3.60 -18.70
C HIS A 615 22.14 4.19 -18.75
N TYR A 616 21.54 4.28 -19.95
CA TYR A 616 20.15 4.75 -20.11
C TYR A 616 19.13 3.81 -19.44
N PHE A 617 19.40 2.51 -19.35
CA PHE A 617 18.51 1.57 -18.66
C PHE A 617 18.58 1.71 -17.14
N TYR A 618 19.75 2.03 -16.57
CA TYR A 618 19.89 2.34 -15.15
C TYR A 618 19.14 3.62 -14.76
N SER A 619 19.34 4.73 -15.50
CA SER A 619 18.62 5.98 -15.26
C SER A 619 17.10 5.81 -15.39
N PHE A 620 16.63 4.95 -16.30
CA PHE A 620 15.20 4.68 -16.47
C PHE A 620 14.60 3.82 -15.35
N LEU A 621 15.40 3.04 -14.61
CA LEU A 621 14.93 2.30 -13.43
C LEU A 621 14.78 3.20 -12.20
N ILE A 622 15.64 4.21 -12.06
CA ILE A 622 15.62 5.18 -10.94
C ILE A 622 14.43 6.15 -11.10
N MET A 623 14.07 6.54 -12.33
CA MET A 623 12.92 7.42 -12.60
C MET A 623 11.53 6.72 -12.51
N ILE A 624 11.36 5.70 -11.66
CA ILE A 624 10.07 5.05 -11.40
C ILE A 624 9.64 5.34 -9.95
N PRO A 625 8.68 6.27 -9.74
CA PRO A 625 8.11 6.50 -8.41
C PRO A 625 7.53 5.21 -7.82
N GLY A 626 7.89 4.90 -6.57
CA GLY A 626 7.45 3.70 -5.87
C GLY A 626 8.30 2.44 -6.11
N PHE A 627 9.47 2.51 -6.76
CA PHE A 627 10.33 1.33 -6.89
C PHE A 627 10.85 0.81 -5.54
N ASP A 628 11.25 1.69 -4.61
CA ASP A 628 11.67 1.29 -3.25
C ASP A 628 10.53 0.72 -2.40
N TYR A 629 9.29 1.19 -2.61
CA TYR A 629 8.09 0.63 -1.97
C TYR A 629 7.97 -0.87 -2.30
N TYR A 630 8.11 -1.24 -3.58
CA TYR A 630 8.03 -2.63 -4.04
C TYR A 630 9.19 -3.52 -3.55
N VAL A 631 10.28 -2.93 -3.02
CA VAL A 631 11.45 -3.67 -2.51
C VAL A 631 11.33 -3.94 -0.99
N ARG A 632 10.70 -3.04 -0.22
CA ARG A 632 10.51 -3.24 1.24
C ARG A 632 9.56 -4.41 1.55
N ASP A 633 8.35 -4.42 0.99
CA ASP A 633 7.26 -5.32 1.39
C ASP A 633 7.56 -6.83 1.23
N TYR A 634 8.40 -7.21 0.26
CA TYR A 634 8.59 -8.60 -0.12
C TYR A 634 9.93 -9.23 0.32
N ASN A 635 10.76 -8.50 1.07
CA ASN A 635 11.96 -9.02 1.73
C ASN A 635 12.88 -9.85 0.81
N TYR A 636 13.06 -9.38 -0.43
CA TYR A 636 13.98 -9.95 -1.41
C TYR A 636 15.28 -9.14 -1.43
N ASP A 637 16.40 -9.81 -1.14
CA ASP A 637 17.75 -9.24 -1.30
C ASP A 637 17.90 -8.51 -2.65
N SER A 638 18.41 -7.28 -2.61
CA SER A 638 18.78 -6.52 -3.81
C SER A 638 19.80 -7.28 -4.68
N ASP A 639 20.66 -8.07 -4.03
CA ASP A 639 21.57 -9.05 -4.65
C ASP A 639 20.86 -10.07 -5.56
N TYR A 640 19.57 -10.37 -5.37
CA TYR A 640 18.81 -11.26 -6.27
C TYR A 640 18.61 -10.64 -7.66
N TYR A 641 18.29 -9.35 -7.71
CA TYR A 641 18.11 -8.61 -8.96
C TYR A 641 19.46 -8.25 -9.59
N ILE A 642 20.43 -7.81 -8.77
CA ILE A 642 21.80 -7.52 -9.22
C ILE A 642 22.49 -8.78 -9.78
N SER A 643 22.35 -9.94 -9.13
CA SER A 643 22.92 -11.20 -9.63
C SER A 643 22.24 -11.70 -10.91
N LYS A 644 20.91 -11.55 -11.05
CA LYS A 644 20.22 -11.82 -12.33
C LYS A 644 20.67 -10.88 -13.44
N PHE A 645 20.86 -9.59 -13.16
CA PHE A 645 21.39 -8.62 -14.11
C PHE A 645 22.81 -9.01 -14.56
N LEU A 646 23.71 -9.31 -13.62
CA LEU A 646 25.06 -9.83 -13.89
C LEU A 646 25.04 -11.10 -14.75
N ILE A 647 24.17 -12.07 -14.45
CA ILE A 647 24.01 -13.29 -15.25
C ILE A 647 23.55 -12.96 -16.69
N MET A 648 22.63 -12.00 -16.86
CA MET A 648 22.15 -11.57 -18.17
C MET A 648 23.24 -10.84 -18.97
N SER A 649 23.96 -9.87 -18.39
CA SER A 649 25.05 -9.18 -19.10
C SER A 649 26.22 -10.12 -19.41
N LEU A 650 26.54 -11.08 -18.54
CA LEU A 650 27.49 -12.17 -18.86
C LEU A 650 26.99 -13.07 -20.01
N TYR A 651 25.69 -13.35 -20.09
CA TYR A 651 25.09 -14.11 -21.19
C TYR A 651 25.14 -13.34 -22.52
N TYR A 652 24.90 -12.03 -22.52
CA TYR A 652 25.08 -11.16 -23.69
C TYR A 652 26.54 -11.07 -24.14
N ILE A 653 27.49 -10.96 -23.20
CA ILE A 653 28.94 -11.01 -23.48
C ILE A 653 29.31 -12.37 -24.12
N PHE A 654 28.76 -13.48 -23.63
CA PHE A 654 28.98 -14.81 -24.21
C PHE A 654 28.44 -14.93 -25.64
N ILE A 655 27.23 -14.41 -25.91
CA ILE A 655 26.67 -14.34 -27.28
C ILE A 655 27.56 -13.48 -28.19
N LEU A 656 28.04 -12.33 -27.72
CA LEU A 656 28.94 -11.45 -28.49
C LEU A 656 30.26 -12.17 -28.83
N ILE A 657 30.84 -12.91 -27.89
CA ILE A 657 32.03 -13.75 -28.11
C ILE A 657 31.77 -14.83 -29.16
N LEU A 658 30.64 -15.56 -29.09
CA LEU A 658 30.26 -16.56 -30.09
C LEU A 658 30.06 -15.95 -31.49
N LEU A 659 29.51 -14.74 -31.58
CA LEU A 659 29.34 -14.00 -32.82
C LEU A 659 30.72 -13.63 -33.43
N ILE A 660 31.65 -13.12 -32.60
CA ILE A 660 33.03 -12.81 -32.99
C ILE A 660 33.78 -14.06 -33.45
N ILE A 661 33.65 -15.19 -32.74
CA ILE A 661 34.25 -16.49 -33.12
C ILE A 661 33.68 -16.99 -34.46
N SER A 662 32.38 -16.82 -34.69
CA SER A 662 31.72 -17.19 -35.95
C SER A 662 32.22 -16.34 -37.13
N ILE A 663 32.33 -15.02 -36.93
CA ILE A 663 32.89 -14.07 -37.91
C ILE A 663 34.37 -14.40 -38.19
N TYR A 664 35.17 -14.67 -37.16
CA TYR A 664 36.58 -15.07 -37.32
C TYR A 664 36.71 -16.40 -38.08
N SER A 665 35.80 -17.35 -37.86
CA SER A 665 35.75 -18.63 -38.58
C SER A 665 35.37 -18.44 -40.05
N LEU A 666 34.45 -17.52 -40.36
CA LEU A 666 34.09 -17.10 -41.73
C LEU A 666 35.28 -16.43 -42.45
N ILE A 667 36.05 -15.62 -41.73
CA ILE A 667 37.30 -15.02 -42.21
C ILE A 667 38.38 -16.10 -42.42
N ARG A 668 38.43 -17.16 -41.59
CA ARG A 668 39.38 -18.27 -41.75
C ARG A 668 39.04 -19.14 -42.96
N SER A 669 37.77 -19.49 -43.17
CA SER A 669 37.34 -20.30 -44.33
C SER A 669 37.51 -19.57 -45.66
N SER A 670 37.22 -18.26 -45.72
CA SER A 670 37.48 -17.45 -46.92
C SER A 670 38.98 -17.33 -47.26
N ARG A 671 39.89 -17.31 -46.27
CA ARG A 671 41.34 -17.39 -46.49
C ARG A 671 41.75 -18.74 -47.10
N ILE A 672 41.19 -19.86 -46.62
CA ILE A 672 41.49 -21.20 -47.13
C ILE A 672 40.98 -21.38 -48.57
N ALA A 673 39.77 -20.91 -48.86
CA ALA A 673 39.20 -20.94 -50.22
C ALA A 673 40.09 -20.19 -51.23
N LYS A 674 40.71 -19.08 -50.82
CA LYS A 674 41.66 -18.34 -51.68
C LYS A 674 43.01 -19.05 -51.84
N SER A 675 43.51 -19.70 -50.77
CA SER A 675 44.75 -20.50 -50.82
C SER A 675 44.69 -21.64 -51.85
N TYR A 676 43.51 -22.26 -52.05
CA TYR A 676 43.30 -23.29 -53.07
C TYR A 676 43.12 -22.74 -54.49
N SER A 677 42.90 -21.44 -54.67
CA SER A 677 42.78 -20.81 -56.00
C SER A 677 44.12 -20.46 -56.65
N GLU A 678 45.23 -20.53 -55.91
CA GLU A 678 46.56 -20.13 -56.36
C GLU A 678 47.49 -21.34 -56.68
N SER A 679 47.06 -22.58 -56.39
CA SER A 679 47.74 -23.81 -56.80
C SER A 679 47.38 -24.21 -58.23
N LYS A 680 48.35 -24.18 -59.16
CA LYS A 680 48.16 -24.59 -60.56
C LYS A 680 47.87 -26.11 -60.69
N PRO A 681 46.91 -26.54 -61.52
CA PRO A 681 46.72 -27.96 -61.82
C PRO A 681 47.82 -28.48 -62.76
N THR A 682 48.42 -29.62 -62.40
CA THR A 682 49.18 -30.45 -63.35
C THR A 682 48.24 -31.29 -64.20
N LYS A 683 48.66 -31.64 -65.42
CA LYS A 683 47.84 -32.44 -66.35
C LYS A 683 47.55 -33.86 -65.82
N ASN A 684 46.41 -34.39 -66.27
CA ASN A 684 45.98 -35.80 -66.20
C ASN A 684 45.58 -36.35 -64.82
N SER A 685 44.40 -35.95 -64.33
CA SER A 685 43.41 -36.89 -63.82
C SER A 685 42.00 -36.30 -63.86
N GLU A 686 40.99 -37.12 -64.16
CA GLU A 686 39.58 -36.74 -64.05
C GLU A 686 39.07 -37.10 -62.65
N SER A 687 38.63 -36.11 -61.88
CA SER A 687 37.72 -36.35 -60.74
C SER A 687 36.77 -35.15 -60.56
N TRP A 688 35.57 -35.29 -61.13
CA TRP A 688 34.62 -34.18 -61.32
C TRP A 688 33.71 -33.93 -60.10
N PHE A 689 34.30 -33.84 -58.90
CA PHE A 689 33.54 -33.80 -57.63
C PHE A 689 33.96 -32.72 -56.60
N GLY A 690 35.02 -31.94 -56.84
CA GLY A 690 35.57 -31.04 -55.81
C GLY A 690 34.98 -29.62 -55.69
N ILE A 691 34.34 -29.08 -56.74
CA ILE A 691 34.24 -27.62 -56.94
C ILE A 691 32.77 -27.09 -56.93
N ILE A 692 31.91 -27.64 -56.05
CA ILE A 692 30.50 -27.21 -55.93
C ILE A 692 30.08 -26.80 -54.49
N LEU A 693 30.89 -27.10 -53.46
CA LEU A 693 30.45 -26.98 -52.05
C LEU A 693 30.69 -25.61 -51.38
N THR A 694 31.69 -24.83 -51.80
CA THR A 694 32.16 -23.65 -51.01
C THR A 694 31.19 -22.47 -51.01
N GLN A 695 30.51 -22.16 -52.11
CA GLN A 695 29.61 -21.00 -52.21
C GLN A 695 28.19 -21.29 -51.68
N ARG A 696 27.80 -22.57 -51.61
CA ARG A 696 26.51 -23.01 -51.07
C ARG A 696 26.53 -23.11 -49.55
N GLN A 697 27.62 -23.62 -48.97
CA GLN A 697 27.78 -23.67 -47.51
C GLN A 697 27.79 -22.28 -46.86
N SER A 698 28.42 -21.27 -47.47
CA SER A 698 28.43 -19.90 -46.93
C SER A 698 27.05 -19.22 -46.94
N THR A 699 26.15 -19.61 -47.85
CA THR A 699 24.75 -19.11 -47.85
C THR A 699 23.85 -19.85 -46.87
N GLU A 700 24.07 -21.15 -46.62
CA GLU A 700 23.34 -21.85 -45.56
C GLU A 700 23.82 -21.44 -44.15
N LEU A 701 25.12 -21.23 -43.93
CA LEU A 701 25.66 -20.70 -42.66
C LEU A 701 25.08 -19.31 -42.32
N PHE A 702 24.89 -18.44 -43.32
CA PHE A 702 24.27 -17.13 -43.10
C PHE A 702 22.79 -17.24 -42.69
N LYS A 703 22.04 -18.21 -43.24
CA LYS A 703 20.66 -18.50 -42.80
C LYS A 703 20.63 -19.07 -41.40
N PHE A 704 21.54 -20.00 -41.05
CA PHE A 704 21.61 -20.56 -39.71
C PHE A 704 21.91 -19.50 -38.64
N ALA A 705 22.79 -18.55 -38.93
CA ALA A 705 23.03 -17.40 -38.06
C ALA A 705 21.75 -16.55 -37.88
N LEU A 706 21.06 -16.23 -38.98
CA LEU A 706 19.85 -15.40 -38.96
C LEU A 706 18.67 -16.07 -38.24
N VAL A 707 18.47 -17.38 -38.43
CA VAL A 707 17.46 -18.19 -37.72
C VAL A 707 17.84 -18.34 -36.25
N GLY A 708 19.13 -18.53 -35.93
CA GLY A 708 19.62 -18.56 -34.56
C GLY A 708 19.33 -17.26 -33.80
N THR A 709 19.61 -16.11 -34.41
CA THR A 709 19.24 -14.81 -33.81
C THR A 709 17.73 -14.65 -33.64
N PHE A 710 16.92 -15.07 -34.62
CA PHE A 710 15.45 -14.97 -34.53
C PHE A 710 14.87 -15.85 -33.41
N VAL A 711 15.37 -17.07 -33.25
CA VAL A 711 14.96 -17.97 -32.15
C VAL A 711 15.39 -17.42 -30.80
N LEU A 712 16.61 -16.86 -30.69
CA LEU A 712 17.08 -16.23 -29.44
C LEU A 712 16.28 -14.96 -29.08
N SER A 713 15.85 -14.16 -30.07
CA SER A 713 14.92 -13.04 -29.83
C SER A 713 13.56 -13.50 -29.28
N ILE A 714 13.04 -14.64 -29.75
CA ILE A 714 11.78 -15.21 -29.23
C ILE A 714 11.97 -15.77 -27.81
N ILE A 715 13.11 -16.41 -27.52
CA ILE A 715 13.43 -16.87 -26.16
C ILE A 715 13.52 -15.67 -25.20
N ALA A 716 14.22 -14.60 -25.58
CA ALA A 716 14.31 -13.36 -24.81
C ALA A 716 12.93 -12.75 -24.52
N TYR A 717 12.06 -12.66 -25.54
CA TYR A 717 10.68 -12.21 -25.41
C TYR A 717 9.88 -13.02 -24.38
N TYR A 718 9.99 -14.36 -24.39
CA TYR A 718 9.31 -15.20 -23.41
C TYR A 718 9.91 -15.08 -22.00
N THR A 719 11.24 -14.93 -21.85
CA THR A 719 11.86 -14.73 -20.53
C THR A 719 11.55 -13.36 -19.90
N ILE A 720 11.25 -12.34 -20.71
CA ILE A 720 10.87 -11.00 -20.24
C ILE A 720 9.40 -10.95 -19.82
N LEU A 721 8.52 -11.73 -20.46
CA LEU A 721 7.08 -11.76 -20.14
C LEU A 721 6.70 -12.76 -19.04
N PHE A 722 7.52 -13.76 -18.75
CA PHE A 722 7.20 -14.77 -17.72
C PHE A 722 7.00 -14.24 -16.27
N PRO A 723 7.64 -13.13 -15.83
CA PRO A 723 7.36 -12.54 -14.52
C PRO A 723 6.03 -11.78 -14.42
N LEU A 724 5.40 -11.41 -15.53
CA LEU A 724 4.32 -10.42 -15.59
C LEU A 724 2.90 -11.02 -15.51
N SER A 725 2.74 -12.24 -14.99
CA SER A 725 1.41 -12.85 -14.85
C SER A 725 0.57 -12.32 -13.69
N ASN A 726 1.19 -11.57 -12.77
CA ASN A 726 0.60 -11.16 -11.48
C ASN A 726 0.64 -9.63 -11.24
N ALA A 727 0.97 -8.82 -12.25
CA ALA A 727 1.04 -7.36 -12.13
C ALA A 727 -0.24 -6.68 -12.64
N ASP A 728 -0.63 -5.57 -12.02
CA ASP A 728 -1.89 -4.88 -12.36
C ASP A 728 -1.89 -4.25 -13.77
N ILE A 729 -3.09 -4.10 -14.33
CA ILE A 729 -3.34 -3.72 -15.72
C ILE A 729 -3.01 -2.24 -15.98
N ASN A 730 -3.08 -1.38 -14.97
CA ASN A 730 -2.83 0.06 -15.15
C ASN A 730 -1.34 0.42 -15.26
N SER A 731 -0.46 -0.30 -14.55
CA SER A 731 1.00 -0.04 -14.56
C SER A 731 1.73 -0.59 -15.79
N THR A 732 1.13 -1.51 -16.55
CA THR A 732 1.75 -2.15 -17.72
C THR A 732 1.65 -1.34 -19.02
N ILE A 733 0.80 -0.32 -19.08
CA ILE A 733 0.54 0.50 -20.29
C ILE A 733 1.76 1.34 -20.72
N PRO A 734 2.49 2.04 -19.84
CA PRO A 734 3.69 2.79 -20.23
C PRO A 734 4.79 1.89 -20.83
N MET A 735 5.00 0.71 -20.26
CA MET A 735 6.05 -0.22 -20.70
C MET A 735 5.76 -0.82 -22.09
N LEU A 736 4.50 -1.08 -22.44
CA LEU A 736 4.14 -1.44 -23.82
C LEU A 736 4.45 -0.31 -24.82
N ASN A 737 4.19 0.94 -24.44
CA ASN A 737 4.45 2.11 -25.30
C ASN A 737 5.95 2.37 -25.49
N ALA A 738 6.79 2.13 -24.47
CA ALA A 738 8.25 2.21 -24.58
C ALA A 738 8.84 1.20 -25.59
N LEU A 739 8.15 0.08 -25.85
CA LEU A 739 8.59 -0.96 -26.80
C LEU A 739 8.19 -0.69 -28.26
N LEU A 740 7.24 0.21 -28.54
CA LEU A 740 6.79 0.52 -29.91
C LEU A 740 7.91 0.90 -30.91
N PRO A 741 8.93 1.71 -30.54
CA PRO A 741 10.04 2.05 -31.42
C PRO A 741 10.85 0.82 -31.88
N TYR A 742 11.02 -0.18 -31.00
CA TYR A 742 11.76 -1.40 -31.31
C TYR A 742 11.01 -2.28 -32.31
N TRP A 743 9.68 -2.38 -32.21
CA TRP A 743 8.85 -3.00 -33.25
C TRP A 743 9.02 -2.30 -34.60
N PHE A 744 9.10 -0.97 -34.63
CA PHE A 744 9.34 -0.19 -35.85
C PHE A 744 10.71 -0.52 -36.48
N PHE A 745 11.77 -0.61 -35.68
CA PHE A 745 13.11 -1.03 -36.15
C PHE A 745 13.17 -2.48 -36.65
N ILE A 746 12.48 -3.41 -35.99
CA ILE A 746 12.38 -4.82 -36.42
C ILE A 746 11.64 -4.91 -37.76
N ILE A 747 10.53 -4.19 -37.92
CA ILE A 747 9.76 -4.13 -39.17
C ILE A 747 10.58 -3.50 -40.31
N ILE A 748 11.30 -2.40 -40.06
CA ILE A 748 12.22 -1.79 -41.03
C ILE A 748 13.32 -2.78 -41.44
N SER A 749 13.91 -3.51 -40.49
CA SER A 749 14.94 -4.52 -40.76
C SER A 749 14.42 -5.66 -41.63
N LEU A 750 13.19 -6.14 -41.37
CA LEU A 750 12.47 -7.10 -42.20
C LEU A 750 12.22 -6.57 -43.62
N ILE A 751 11.77 -5.32 -43.75
CA ILE A 751 11.53 -4.66 -45.05
C ILE A 751 12.84 -4.53 -45.85
N ILE A 752 13.94 -4.12 -45.21
CA ILE A 752 15.27 -4.03 -45.85
C ILE A 752 15.77 -5.41 -46.30
N CYS A 753 15.54 -6.47 -45.49
CA CYS A 753 15.89 -7.84 -45.84
C CYS A 753 15.07 -8.36 -47.04
N ILE A 754 13.75 -8.14 -47.03
CA ILE A 754 12.83 -8.50 -48.12
C ILE A 754 13.18 -7.72 -49.41
N TYR A 755 13.44 -6.42 -49.31
CA TYR A 755 13.87 -5.58 -50.43
C TYR A 755 15.20 -6.07 -51.02
N SER A 756 16.16 -6.47 -50.17
CA SER A 756 17.44 -7.04 -50.61
C SER A 756 17.27 -8.40 -51.31
N LEU A 757 16.39 -9.27 -50.80
CA LEU A 757 16.01 -10.53 -51.43
C LEU A 757 15.36 -10.31 -52.80
N ILE A 758 14.44 -9.36 -52.93
CA ILE A 758 13.81 -9.00 -54.22
C ILE A 758 14.85 -8.44 -55.20
N LYS A 759 15.70 -7.51 -54.75
CA LYS A 759 16.75 -6.88 -55.56
C LYS A 759 17.80 -7.88 -56.04
N SER A 760 18.11 -8.93 -55.26
CA SER A 760 19.01 -10.02 -55.65
C SER A 760 18.53 -10.81 -56.87
N ARG A 761 17.22 -10.82 -57.16
CA ARG A 761 16.63 -11.49 -58.33
C ARG A 761 16.47 -10.55 -59.55
N GLY A 762 16.76 -9.26 -59.41
CA GLY A 762 16.46 -8.24 -60.43
C GLY A 762 17.56 -7.97 -61.47
N ILE A 763 18.81 -8.36 -61.22
CA ILE A 763 19.97 -7.94 -62.04
C ILE A 763 20.49 -9.10 -62.90
N ALA A 764 19.84 -9.35 -64.04
CA ALA A 764 20.24 -10.39 -65.00
C ALA A 764 19.84 -10.12 -66.46
N LYS A 765 20.13 -8.93 -67.03
CA LYS A 765 19.79 -8.66 -68.45
C LYS A 765 20.54 -7.51 -69.18
N ILE A 766 21.76 -7.77 -69.66
CA ILE A 766 22.39 -7.17 -70.87
C ILE A 766 23.36 -8.25 -71.43
N VAL A 767 23.60 -8.52 -72.72
CA VAL A 767 22.84 -8.65 -73.99
C VAL A 767 23.91 -8.71 -75.10
N ARG A 768 24.06 -9.91 -75.72
CA ARG A 768 24.55 -10.25 -77.08
C ARG A 768 25.87 -9.68 -77.66
N LEU A 769 26.63 -10.56 -78.33
CA LEU A 769 27.25 -10.36 -79.66
C LEU A 769 27.33 -11.71 -80.44
N VAL A 770 26.98 -11.72 -81.75
CA VAL A 770 27.55 -12.51 -82.89
C VAL A 770 27.77 -14.05 -82.75
N LYS A 771 27.37 -14.98 -83.65
CA LYS A 771 26.48 -15.07 -84.86
C LYS A 771 26.11 -16.59 -85.12
N PRO A 772 25.55 -17.10 -86.26
CA PRO A 772 24.64 -18.27 -86.26
C PRO A 772 25.18 -19.59 -86.89
N ILE A 773 24.37 -20.67 -86.84
CA ILE A 773 24.14 -21.63 -87.96
C ILE A 773 22.84 -22.47 -87.73
N SER A 774 22.34 -23.07 -88.82
CA SER A 774 21.07 -23.79 -89.13
C SER A 774 20.31 -24.68 -88.13
N GLU A 775 18.96 -24.68 -88.26
CA GLU A 775 17.98 -25.81 -88.40
C GLU A 775 18.03 -27.07 -87.49
N ASN A 776 16.95 -27.84 -87.21
CA ASN A 776 15.67 -28.05 -87.93
C ASN A 776 14.44 -28.36 -87.00
N LYS A 777 13.30 -28.77 -87.59
CA LYS A 777 11.93 -28.86 -87.00
C LYS A 777 11.66 -30.09 -86.10
N ALA A 778 10.72 -29.98 -85.13
CA ALA A 778 9.45 -30.76 -85.05
C ALA A 778 8.60 -30.53 -83.75
N HIS A 779 7.28 -30.71 -83.86
CA HIS A 779 6.25 -30.89 -82.79
C HIS A 779 5.71 -32.36 -82.89
N PRO A 780 4.61 -32.88 -82.24
CA PRO A 780 3.53 -32.27 -81.41
C PRO A 780 2.96 -33.14 -80.21
N VAL A 781 1.76 -32.75 -79.71
CA VAL A 781 0.69 -33.55 -78.99
C VAL A 781 0.69 -33.56 -77.43
N ILE A 782 -0.51 -33.83 -76.85
CA ILE A 782 -0.97 -33.72 -75.44
C ILE A 782 -1.77 -35.02 -75.06
N PRO A 783 -2.90 -35.16 -74.28
CA PRO A 783 -3.71 -34.27 -73.40
C PRO A 783 -3.79 -34.54 -71.85
N PRO A 784 -4.77 -35.25 -71.20
CA PRO A 784 -5.50 -34.64 -70.07
C PRO A 784 -5.62 -35.39 -68.70
N THR A 785 -6.34 -34.73 -67.78
CA THR A 785 -6.70 -34.97 -66.35
C THR A 785 -7.69 -36.12 -66.02
N PRO A 786 -7.83 -36.51 -64.72
CA PRO A 786 -9.16 -36.50 -64.06
C PRO A 786 -9.20 -35.95 -62.59
N LYS A 787 -10.23 -36.30 -61.77
CA LYS A 787 -10.78 -35.55 -60.60
C LYS A 787 -10.90 -36.32 -59.25
N ILE A 788 -10.94 -35.55 -58.14
CA ILE A 788 -11.84 -35.52 -56.92
C ILE A 788 -12.61 -36.81 -56.50
N PRO A 789 -12.64 -37.16 -55.19
CA PRO A 789 -13.90 -37.08 -54.40
C PRO A 789 -13.77 -36.58 -52.93
N ASP A 790 -14.90 -36.09 -52.37
CA ASP A 790 -15.13 -35.73 -50.95
C ASP A 790 -15.61 -36.93 -50.09
N TYR A 791 -15.62 -36.80 -48.75
CA TYR A 791 -16.60 -37.47 -47.85
C TYR A 791 -16.74 -36.79 -46.47
N THR A 792 -17.92 -36.97 -45.85
CA THR A 792 -18.33 -36.51 -44.50
C THR A 792 -19.28 -37.56 -43.89
N ILE A 793 -19.39 -37.72 -42.54
CA ILE A 793 -20.65 -37.97 -41.76
C ILE A 793 -20.45 -38.46 -40.29
N GLN A 794 -21.14 -37.76 -39.37
CA GLN A 794 -21.77 -38.15 -38.08
C GLN A 794 -21.03 -38.65 -36.81
N THR A 795 -21.79 -38.55 -35.72
CA THR A 795 -21.50 -38.67 -34.29
C THR A 795 -22.06 -39.98 -33.68
N LYS A 796 -21.63 -40.35 -32.47
CA LYS A 796 -22.40 -41.25 -31.59
C LYS A 796 -22.10 -41.02 -30.10
N ILE A 797 -23.12 -41.19 -29.26
CA ILE A 797 -23.07 -41.11 -27.78
C ILE A 797 -23.07 -42.54 -27.20
N LEU A 798 -22.38 -42.76 -26.09
CA LEU A 798 -22.59 -43.88 -25.16
C LEU A 798 -22.42 -43.43 -23.70
N LYS A 799 -22.81 -44.30 -22.77
CA LYS A 799 -23.01 -44.03 -21.33
C LYS A 799 -22.38 -45.13 -20.47
N ASP A 800 -22.23 -44.84 -19.17
CA ASP A 800 -21.89 -45.77 -18.06
C ASP A 800 -20.47 -46.40 -18.15
N GLU A 801 -19.82 -46.91 -17.10
CA GLU A 801 -20.23 -47.33 -15.74
C GLU A 801 -19.28 -46.82 -14.61
N LYS A 802 -19.64 -47.06 -13.35
CA LYS A 802 -18.76 -46.86 -12.17
C LYS A 802 -17.70 -47.97 -12.04
N ARG A 803 -16.46 -47.60 -11.68
CA ARG A 803 -15.58 -48.46 -10.86
C ARG A 803 -14.84 -47.66 -9.79
N VAL A 804 -14.91 -48.13 -8.56
CA VAL A 804 -14.05 -47.68 -7.45
C VAL A 804 -12.71 -48.41 -7.59
N TYR A 805 -11.62 -47.69 -7.34
CA TYR A 805 -10.29 -48.27 -7.14
C TYR A 805 -9.78 -47.80 -5.78
N GLU A 806 -9.53 -48.75 -4.87
CA GLU A 806 -8.74 -48.49 -3.67
C GLU A 806 -7.30 -48.23 -4.11
N LEU A 807 -6.77 -47.04 -3.83
CA LEU A 807 -5.41 -46.65 -4.15
C LEU A 807 -4.50 -46.91 -2.95
N ASN A 808 -3.51 -47.79 -3.12
CA ASN A 808 -2.49 -48.08 -2.11
C ASN A 808 -1.82 -46.80 -1.58
N ASP A 809 -1.62 -46.70 -0.27
CA ASP A 809 -0.98 -45.55 0.37
C ASP A 809 0.48 -45.30 -0.06
N SER A 810 1.12 -46.29 -0.69
CA SER A 810 2.44 -46.13 -1.33
C SER A 810 2.45 -45.16 -2.53
N LEU A 811 1.28 -44.72 -3.01
CA LEU A 811 1.11 -43.73 -4.07
C LEU A 811 0.88 -42.29 -3.58
N PHE A 812 1.09 -41.99 -2.29
CA PHE A 812 0.91 -40.65 -1.74
C PHE A 812 2.13 -40.14 -0.96
N VAL A 813 2.22 -38.81 -0.80
CA VAL A 813 3.17 -38.09 0.06
C VAL A 813 2.41 -36.96 0.76
N TYR A 814 2.82 -36.56 1.96
CA TYR A 814 2.20 -35.49 2.73
C TYR A 814 2.99 -34.18 2.58
N CYS A 815 2.31 -33.04 2.56
CA CYS A 815 2.98 -31.73 2.59
C CYS A 815 3.63 -31.53 3.98
N PRO A 816 4.95 -31.20 4.06
CA PRO A 816 5.60 -30.97 5.35
C PRO A 816 5.07 -29.73 6.08
N TYR A 817 4.49 -28.77 5.36
CA TYR A 817 4.00 -27.50 5.93
C TYR A 817 2.54 -27.52 6.42
N CYS A 818 1.69 -28.45 5.93
CA CYS A 818 0.25 -28.45 6.25
C CYS A 818 -0.38 -29.85 6.35
N GLY A 819 0.41 -30.93 6.33
CA GLY A 819 -0.08 -32.30 6.47
C GLY A 819 -0.99 -32.82 5.34
N THR A 820 -1.22 -32.03 4.28
CA THR A 820 -2.13 -32.42 3.19
C THR A 820 -1.57 -33.58 2.36
N LYS A 821 -2.40 -34.62 2.14
CA LYS A 821 -2.06 -35.85 1.39
C LYS A 821 -2.16 -35.62 -0.12
N MET A 822 -1.09 -35.85 -0.87
CA MET A 822 -0.98 -35.56 -2.31
C MET A 822 -0.45 -36.78 -3.10
N PRO A 823 -0.89 -37.00 -4.36
CA PRO A 823 -0.51 -38.18 -5.14
C PRO A 823 0.93 -38.10 -5.67
N LYS A 824 1.70 -39.16 -5.46
CA LYS A 824 3.14 -39.27 -5.74
C LYS A 824 3.42 -39.34 -7.25
N THR A 825 3.40 -38.19 -7.90
CA THR A 825 3.67 -38.01 -9.33
C THR A 825 4.86 -37.07 -9.54
N LEU A 826 5.61 -37.27 -10.63
CA LEU A 826 6.97 -36.75 -10.81
C LEU A 826 7.10 -35.22 -11.05
N ASN A 827 6.04 -34.44 -10.83
CA ASN A 827 5.94 -33.02 -11.22
C ASN A 827 5.08 -32.15 -10.27
N ILE A 828 4.82 -32.57 -9.03
CA ILE A 828 4.16 -31.68 -8.05
C ILE A 828 5.19 -30.72 -7.46
N LYS A 829 5.14 -29.46 -7.89
CA LYS A 829 6.03 -28.37 -7.44
C LYS A 829 5.42 -27.51 -6.33
N PHE A 830 4.10 -27.48 -6.19
CA PHE A 830 3.36 -26.61 -5.26
C PHE A 830 2.26 -27.41 -4.54
N CYS A 831 2.03 -27.09 -3.26
CA CYS A 831 0.85 -27.55 -2.55
C CYS A 831 -0.30 -26.55 -2.73
N ILE A 832 -1.37 -26.99 -3.41
CA ILE A 832 -2.52 -26.13 -3.76
C ILE A 832 -3.27 -25.61 -2.51
N VAL A 833 -3.18 -26.33 -1.38
CA VAL A 833 -3.93 -26.01 -0.14
C VAL A 833 -3.24 -24.94 0.73
N CYS A 834 -1.91 -24.78 0.65
CA CYS A 834 -1.16 -23.81 1.45
C CYS A 834 -0.26 -22.87 0.64
N GLY A 835 -0.36 -22.91 -0.69
CA GLY A 835 0.39 -22.02 -1.60
C GLY A 835 1.90 -22.22 -1.65
N LYS A 836 2.51 -23.09 -0.82
CA LYS A 836 3.97 -23.24 -0.75
C LYS A 836 4.54 -24.15 -1.83
N ASN A 837 5.70 -23.75 -2.36
CA ASN A 837 6.56 -24.58 -3.19
C ASN A 837 7.15 -25.74 -2.35
N ILE A 838 7.23 -26.93 -2.94
CA ILE A 838 7.69 -28.17 -2.29
C ILE A 838 8.67 -28.97 -3.17
N GLU A 839 9.26 -28.33 -4.19
CA GLU A 839 10.15 -29.00 -5.15
C GLU A 839 11.52 -29.41 -4.53
N ASN A 840 11.94 -28.77 -3.44
CA ASN A 840 13.22 -29.07 -2.77
C ASN A 840 13.09 -30.08 -1.60
N ASP A 841 11.98 -30.04 -0.85
CA ASP A 841 11.80 -30.80 0.41
C ASP A 841 11.30 -32.24 0.20
N LEU A 842 11.23 -32.71 -1.05
CA LEU A 842 10.75 -34.05 -1.43
C LEU A 842 11.88 -35.04 -1.75
N ASN A 843 13.01 -34.94 -1.04
CA ASN A 843 14.03 -35.98 -0.99
C ASN A 843 13.92 -36.81 0.30
N PHE A 844 14.28 -38.09 0.19
CA PHE A 844 14.11 -39.15 1.21
C PHE A 844 15.39 -39.42 1.99
#